data_AF-A0AAU8N4T2-F1
#
_entry.id   AF-A0AAU8N4T2-F1
#
_cell.length_a   1.000
_cell.length_b   1.000
_cell.length_c   1.000
_cell.angle_alpha   90.00
_cell.angle_beta   90.00
_cell.angle_gamma   90.00
#
_symmetry.space_group_name_H-M   'P 1'
#
loop_
_entity.id
_entity.type
_entity.pdbx_description
1 polymer ?
#
loop_
_entity_poly.entity_id
_entity_poly.type
_entity_poly.pdbx_seq_one_letter_code
_entity_poly.pdbx_strand_id
1 'polypeptide(L)'
;MTRISKHGAARRATYFAARGRNAAANLIATGSVRGYRPKHPADFAAFVDRLGGRQDSGFPDKWRVDPAFRVESPARIAVVIHCFYPELMDELFERLRLMPVDFDLFITNASGKGIQVPDDLAHLGASVVVEVDNHGRDILPTVNLVNSGILDPYDLILKMHTKRSPWREEHAELAGSGETWKQQFLDDLAGSRETIEGILAAFAADPALGVLTATDSIVGKQFWGGDQRIVEQLLRRLELRIDPDELEFASGSMYWCRGLVLQGLRALNLQAADFDPEAGQVDGTTAHAVERIVGIVTKEAGLRTVEPESIQELLAAPGTDRQGWRRFGRDAERVPAATVIPFYLPQFHDSPQNNVWWGKGFTEWSNVVGAVPAWRGHYQPKQPTELGYYDLEMNSVRAAQAELASAHGLAGFMYYYYWFSGERILNRPIEKLRASDLDFPYCIMWANENWTRRWDGRSQDVLIGQDYDKVPAEDFIDDVMEFLLDPRYMRVNGKALIAVYRPAQMENFPQVVAAWRERARAAGVGELHVIAVSVAKEFDGVGEDYHANGLDGTLEFAPHNLPWIAGPALDVGLDKRWRGNFMSYQATLKASLRNAVRLTEHEYPGAMVTFDNTARRQWKADAWYGSNPYSFHRWVAGLIRAVAGREEADRLVFINAWNEWAESAVLEPTTRYGRTYLLALRQAIWS
;
A
#
# COMPACT_ATOMS: atom_id res chain seq x y z
N MET A 1 30.62 8.48 14.74
CA MET A 1 30.78 9.93 15.01
C MET A 1 30.97 10.63 13.68
N THR A 2 29.88 11.07 13.06
CA THR A 2 29.88 11.77 11.78
C THR A 2 30.43 13.18 11.95
N ARG A 3 31.42 13.57 11.14
CA ARG A 3 32.03 14.91 11.16
C ARG A 3 30.98 15.92 10.69
N ILE A 4 30.52 16.76 11.61
CA ILE A 4 29.59 17.85 11.29
C ILE A 4 30.36 18.91 10.48
N SER A 5 29.93 19.16 9.24
CA SER A 5 30.47 20.24 8.40
C SER A 5 30.20 21.60 9.07
N LYS A 6 31.02 22.62 8.76
CA LYS A 6 30.80 23.99 9.29
C LYS A 6 29.38 24.52 8.98
N HIS A 7 28.81 24.12 7.84
CA HIS A 7 27.43 24.44 7.44
C HIS A 7 26.38 23.72 8.32
N GLY A 8 26.61 22.45 8.66
CA GLY A 8 25.75 21.69 9.57
C GLY A 8 25.70 22.23 11.00
N ALA A 9 26.80 22.80 11.49
CA ALA A 9 26.87 23.45 12.80
C ALA A 9 26.10 24.79 12.83
N ALA A 10 26.19 25.59 11.77
CA ALA A 10 25.47 26.86 11.64
C ALA A 10 23.94 26.65 11.63
N ARG A 11 23.45 25.64 10.90
CA ARG A 11 22.01 25.26 10.90
C ARG A 11 21.45 25.00 12.30
N ARG A 12 22.23 24.35 13.17
CA ARG A 12 21.79 24.04 14.55
C ARG A 12 21.62 25.30 15.38
N ALA A 13 22.54 26.27 15.27
CA ALA A 13 22.46 27.53 16.01
C ALA A 13 21.23 28.38 15.60
N THR A 14 20.95 28.47 14.31
CA THR A 14 19.81 29.23 13.77
C THR A 14 18.46 28.63 14.18
N TYR A 15 18.36 27.30 14.21
CA TYR A 15 17.17 26.60 14.66
C TYR A 15 16.82 26.89 16.13
N PHE A 16 17.81 26.90 17.03
CA PHE A 16 17.57 27.25 18.43
C PHE A 16 17.14 28.71 18.62
N ALA A 17 17.63 29.63 17.80
CA ALA A 17 17.20 31.03 17.82
C ALA A 17 15.74 31.22 17.33
N ALA A 18 15.31 30.48 16.31
CA ALA A 18 13.91 30.48 15.86
C ALA A 18 12.95 29.91 16.91
N ARG A 19 13.37 28.85 17.62
CA ARG A 19 12.63 28.26 18.75
C ARG A 19 12.40 29.27 19.88
N GLY A 20 13.39 30.11 20.17
CA GLY A 20 13.26 31.21 21.16
C GLY A 20 12.21 32.24 20.74
N ARG A 21 12.16 32.60 19.45
CA ARG A 21 11.16 33.54 18.91
C ARG A 21 9.75 32.98 18.92
N ASN A 22 9.56 31.70 18.56
CA ASN A 22 8.24 31.04 18.62
C ASN A 22 7.73 30.85 20.05
N ALA A 23 8.63 30.58 21.01
CA ALA A 23 8.28 30.53 22.43
C ALA A 23 7.82 31.90 22.95
N ALA A 24 8.46 32.98 22.50
CA ALA A 24 8.05 34.35 22.81
C ALA A 24 6.71 34.73 22.16
N ALA A 25 6.49 34.37 20.89
CA ALA A 25 5.22 34.60 20.19
C ALA A 25 4.05 33.85 20.86
N ASN A 26 4.26 32.60 21.26
CA ASN A 26 3.29 31.81 22.01
C ASN A 26 2.99 32.41 23.39
N LEU A 27 4.02 32.90 24.09
CA LEU A 27 3.85 33.59 25.38
C LEU A 27 3.01 34.86 25.24
N ILE A 28 3.25 35.66 24.21
CA ILE A 28 2.49 36.89 23.92
C ILE A 28 1.04 36.57 23.56
N ALA A 29 0.79 35.55 22.75
CA ALA A 29 -0.55 35.21 22.27
C ALA A 29 -1.42 34.45 23.28
N THR A 30 -0.81 33.67 24.19
CA THR A 30 -1.55 32.71 25.03
C THR A 30 -1.28 32.84 26.54
N GLY A 31 -0.45 33.79 26.96
CA GLY A 31 -0.06 34.00 28.35
C GLY A 31 0.78 32.87 28.95
N SER A 32 1.25 31.92 28.13
CA SER A 32 2.04 30.78 28.56
C SER A 32 3.10 30.42 27.53
N VAL A 33 4.34 30.21 27.97
CA VAL A 33 5.41 29.65 27.11
C VAL A 33 5.05 28.23 26.64
N ARG A 34 4.09 27.58 27.31
CA ARG A 34 3.55 26.24 26.99
C ARG A 34 2.11 26.26 26.42
N GLY A 35 1.48 27.44 26.32
CA GLY A 35 0.14 27.72 25.79
C GLY A 35 -1.06 27.07 26.49
N TYR A 36 -2.11 27.86 26.75
CA TYR A 36 -3.50 27.37 26.74
C TYR A 36 -3.78 26.89 25.30
N ARG A 37 -4.06 25.59 25.11
CA ARG A 37 -3.96 24.94 23.79
C ARG A 37 -5.26 25.11 22.98
N PRO A 38 -5.29 25.93 21.91
CA PRO A 38 -6.40 25.90 20.97
C PRO A 38 -6.43 24.53 20.27
N LYS A 39 -7.60 24.11 19.79
CA LYS A 39 -7.70 23.01 18.81
C LYS A 39 -6.83 23.37 17.61
N HIS A 40 -5.86 22.52 17.26
CA HIS A 40 -5.10 22.69 16.03
C HIS A 40 -5.90 22.16 14.84
N PRO A 41 -5.82 22.78 13.64
CA PRO A 41 -6.63 22.37 12.50
C PRO A 41 -6.54 20.87 12.17
N ALA A 42 -5.33 20.30 12.24
CA ALA A 42 -5.07 18.88 11.98
C ALA A 42 -5.34 17.91 13.16
N ASP A 43 -5.93 18.34 14.27
CA ASP A 43 -6.14 17.48 15.45
C ASP A 43 -6.94 16.20 15.11
N PHE A 44 -6.52 15.06 15.68
CA PHE A 44 -7.15 13.76 15.41
C PHE A 44 -8.64 13.72 15.77
N ALA A 45 -9.04 14.42 16.83
CA ALA A 45 -10.44 14.51 17.23
C ALA A 45 -11.30 15.20 16.16
N ALA A 46 -10.80 16.28 15.56
CA ALA A 46 -11.52 16.99 14.48
C ALA A 46 -11.66 16.10 13.23
N PHE A 47 -10.63 15.31 12.91
CA PHE A 47 -10.72 14.29 11.87
C PHE A 47 -11.82 13.25 12.15
N VAL A 48 -11.85 12.68 13.37
CA VAL A 48 -12.86 11.69 13.76
C VAL A 48 -14.27 12.29 13.71
N ASP A 49 -14.46 13.53 14.17
CA ASP A 49 -15.76 14.22 14.12
C ASP A 49 -16.24 14.38 12.66
N ARG A 50 -15.33 14.63 11.72
CA ARG A 50 -15.66 14.71 10.28
C ARG A 50 -16.01 13.36 9.67
N LEU A 51 -15.46 12.24 10.14
CA LEU A 51 -15.77 10.90 9.61
C LEU A 51 -17.25 10.52 9.77
N GLY A 52 -17.94 11.08 10.78
CA GLY A 52 -19.37 10.87 10.98
C GLY A 52 -20.29 11.64 10.02
N GLY A 53 -19.73 12.50 9.17
CA GLY A 53 -20.46 13.35 8.22
C GLY A 53 -20.14 13.06 6.74
N ARG A 54 -20.64 13.92 5.85
CA ARG A 54 -20.31 13.87 4.41
C ARG A 54 -18.82 14.14 4.23
N GLN A 55 -18.13 13.21 3.57
CA GLN A 55 -16.71 13.38 3.24
C GLN A 55 -16.54 14.30 2.03
N ASP A 56 -15.57 15.21 2.12
CA ASP A 56 -15.06 15.99 0.97
C ASP A 56 -14.16 15.09 0.09
N SER A 57 -13.97 15.44 -1.18
CA SER A 57 -12.95 14.84 -2.05
C SER A 57 -11.54 14.96 -1.49
N GLY A 58 -11.29 15.98 -0.66
CA GLY A 58 -9.93 16.32 -0.23
C GLY A 58 -9.10 16.98 -1.34
N PHE A 59 -9.75 17.47 -2.40
CA PHE A 59 -9.19 18.28 -3.47
C PHE A 59 -10.29 19.13 -4.10
N PRO A 60 -9.97 20.22 -4.83
CA PRO A 60 -10.97 21.11 -5.42
C PRO A 60 -11.96 20.39 -6.34
N ASP A 61 -13.27 20.58 -6.12
CA ASP A 61 -14.33 19.90 -6.89
C ASP A 61 -14.23 20.11 -8.40
N LYS A 62 -13.73 21.28 -8.83
CA LYS A 62 -13.51 21.59 -10.26
C LYS A 62 -12.60 20.58 -10.96
N TRP A 63 -11.66 19.95 -10.24
CA TRP A 63 -10.74 18.96 -10.82
C TRP A 63 -11.42 17.63 -11.13
N ARG A 64 -12.51 17.28 -10.44
CA ARG A 64 -13.20 15.98 -10.61
C ARG A 64 -13.72 15.77 -12.04
N VAL A 65 -14.09 16.86 -12.71
CA VAL A 65 -14.68 16.86 -14.06
C VAL A 65 -13.75 17.47 -15.09
N ASP A 66 -12.54 17.85 -14.68
CA ASP A 66 -11.56 18.47 -15.58
C ASP A 66 -10.96 17.38 -16.48
N PRO A 67 -11.15 17.44 -17.80
CA PRO A 67 -10.57 16.47 -18.72
C PRO A 67 -9.04 16.46 -18.68
N ALA A 68 -8.38 17.55 -18.25
CA ALA A 68 -6.93 17.58 -18.09
C ALA A 68 -6.42 16.59 -17.03
N PHE A 69 -7.28 16.12 -16.12
CA PHE A 69 -6.95 15.11 -15.11
C PHE A 69 -7.03 13.67 -15.64
N ARG A 70 -7.32 13.48 -16.93
CA ARG A 70 -7.34 12.16 -17.58
C ARG A 70 -6.10 11.99 -18.45
N VAL A 71 -5.12 11.25 -17.94
CA VAL A 71 -3.90 10.89 -18.69
C VAL A 71 -4.11 9.50 -19.31
N GLU A 72 -4.35 9.44 -20.62
CA GLU A 72 -4.68 8.18 -21.31
C GLU A 72 -3.50 7.22 -21.42
N SER A 73 -2.30 7.75 -21.62
CA SER A 73 -1.06 6.99 -21.67
C SER A 73 -0.08 7.67 -20.71
N PRO A 74 -0.04 7.26 -19.44
CA PRO A 74 0.88 7.86 -18.48
C PRO A 74 2.32 7.39 -18.71
N ALA A 75 3.27 8.29 -18.53
CA ALA A 75 4.68 7.94 -18.36
C ALA A 75 4.90 7.18 -17.03
N ARG A 76 6.12 6.64 -16.83
CA ARG A 76 6.48 6.03 -15.53
C ARG A 76 6.90 7.07 -14.48
N ILE A 77 7.23 8.27 -14.93
CA ILE A 77 7.71 9.37 -14.10
C ILE A 77 6.72 10.52 -14.14
N ALA A 78 6.33 11.01 -12.96
CA ALA A 78 5.69 12.31 -12.82
C ALA A 78 6.69 13.35 -12.32
N VAL A 79 6.61 14.55 -12.86
CA VAL A 79 7.26 15.74 -12.33
C VAL A 79 6.18 16.62 -11.72
N VAL A 80 6.27 16.91 -10.43
CA VAL A 80 5.33 17.78 -9.71
C VAL A 80 6.06 19.06 -9.34
N ILE A 81 5.61 20.19 -9.88
CA ILE A 81 6.15 21.53 -9.56
C ILE A 81 5.08 22.35 -8.86
N HIS A 82 5.42 22.89 -7.68
CA HIS A 82 4.61 23.96 -7.09
C HIS A 82 5.19 25.34 -7.45
N CYS A 83 4.40 26.15 -8.13
CA CYS A 83 4.78 27.48 -8.60
C CYS A 83 4.14 28.58 -7.74
N PHE A 84 4.99 29.29 -7.02
CA PHE A 84 4.70 30.53 -6.29
C PHE A 84 5.46 31.73 -6.89
N TYR A 85 6.70 31.53 -7.37
CA TYR A 85 7.53 32.53 -8.04
C TYR A 85 7.65 32.17 -9.54
N PRO A 86 6.77 32.70 -10.40
CA PRO A 86 6.63 32.26 -11.80
C PRO A 86 7.87 32.53 -12.64
N GLU A 87 8.65 33.55 -12.32
CA GLU A 87 9.91 33.89 -12.98
C GLU A 87 11.03 32.85 -12.81
N LEU A 88 10.86 31.87 -11.91
CA LEU A 88 11.80 30.75 -11.73
C LEU A 88 11.43 29.52 -12.58
N MET A 89 10.31 29.54 -13.30
CA MET A 89 9.84 28.39 -14.07
C MET A 89 10.73 28.07 -15.27
N ASP A 90 11.26 29.09 -15.96
CA ASP A 90 12.12 28.90 -17.13
C ASP A 90 13.35 28.06 -16.78
N GLU A 91 13.99 28.34 -15.63
CA GLU A 91 15.11 27.54 -15.13
C GLU A 91 14.71 26.07 -14.90
N LEU A 92 13.54 25.81 -14.32
CA LEU A 92 13.05 24.46 -14.10
C LEU A 92 12.78 23.74 -15.43
N PHE A 93 12.22 24.42 -16.42
CA PHE A 93 12.02 23.86 -17.76
C PHE A 93 13.34 23.50 -18.43
N GLU A 94 14.38 24.34 -18.32
CA GLU A 94 15.72 23.99 -18.81
C GLU A 94 16.27 22.71 -18.16
N ARG A 95 16.03 22.51 -16.85
CA ARG A 95 16.43 21.27 -16.18
C ARG A 95 15.63 20.06 -16.68
N LEU A 96 14.34 20.22 -16.96
CA LEU A 96 13.50 19.12 -17.46
C LEU A 96 13.85 18.69 -18.88
N ARG A 97 14.42 19.56 -19.72
CA ARG A 97 14.97 19.17 -21.04
C ARG A 97 16.08 18.12 -20.95
N LEU A 98 16.66 17.92 -19.77
CA LEU A 98 17.71 16.92 -19.52
C LEU A 98 17.16 15.51 -19.23
N MET A 99 15.83 15.36 -19.06
CA MET A 99 15.22 14.06 -18.74
C MET A 99 15.48 13.05 -19.87
N PRO A 100 16.01 11.85 -19.58
CA PRO A 100 16.38 10.88 -20.60
C PRO A 100 15.23 9.95 -21.03
N VAL A 101 14.06 10.06 -20.38
CA VAL A 101 12.88 9.21 -20.58
C VAL A 101 11.61 10.06 -20.48
N ASP A 102 10.51 9.51 -21.00
CA ASP A 102 9.21 10.16 -20.94
C ASP A 102 8.78 10.50 -19.50
N PHE A 103 8.20 11.68 -19.33
CA PHE A 103 7.63 12.14 -18.06
C PHE A 103 6.36 12.95 -18.28
N ASP A 104 5.47 12.92 -17.29
CA ASP A 104 4.28 13.77 -17.27
C ASP A 104 4.46 14.88 -16.23
N LEU A 105 3.97 16.08 -16.53
CA LEU A 105 4.24 17.30 -15.76
C LEU A 105 2.98 17.85 -15.09
N PHE A 106 3.02 18.02 -13.78
CA PHE A 106 1.93 18.59 -12.98
C PHE A 106 2.41 19.87 -12.29
N ILE A 107 1.85 21.01 -12.67
CA ILE A 107 2.17 22.31 -12.10
C ILE A 107 0.98 22.78 -11.26
N THR A 108 1.20 22.93 -9.95
CA THR A 108 0.25 23.62 -9.06
C THR A 108 0.65 25.09 -8.97
N ASN A 109 -0.17 25.98 -9.52
CA ASN A 109 0.13 27.40 -9.65
C ASN A 109 -0.61 28.22 -8.59
N ALA A 110 0.13 28.81 -7.66
CA ALA A 110 -0.36 29.74 -6.64
C ALA A 110 0.12 31.18 -6.89
N SER A 111 0.76 31.45 -8.03
CA SER A 111 1.36 32.76 -8.33
C SER A 111 0.36 33.82 -8.82
N GLY A 112 -0.81 33.40 -9.28
CA GLY A 112 -1.80 34.26 -9.93
C GLY A 112 -1.40 34.75 -11.33
N LYS A 113 -0.27 34.29 -11.87
CA LYS A 113 0.15 34.52 -13.27
C LYS A 113 0.07 33.20 -14.04
N GLY A 114 -0.49 33.22 -15.23
CA GLY A 114 -0.57 32.03 -16.07
C GLY A 114 0.81 31.47 -16.39
N ILE A 115 0.96 30.15 -16.31
CA ILE A 115 2.17 29.42 -16.67
C ILE A 115 1.97 28.76 -18.03
N GLN A 116 2.90 29.00 -18.95
CA GLN A 116 2.94 28.35 -20.26
C GLN A 116 4.03 27.28 -20.22
N VAL A 117 3.68 26.04 -20.50
CA VAL A 117 4.65 24.95 -20.64
C VAL A 117 5.24 25.04 -22.06
N PRO A 118 6.57 25.00 -22.24
CA PRO A 118 7.17 25.06 -23.57
C PRO A 118 6.79 23.84 -24.42
N ASP A 119 6.42 24.08 -25.68
CA ASP A 119 6.05 23.03 -26.65
C ASP A 119 7.24 22.13 -27.05
N ASP A 120 8.48 22.57 -26.76
CA ASP A 120 9.72 21.91 -27.15
C ASP A 120 10.40 21.13 -26.01
N LEU A 121 9.68 20.87 -24.91
CA LEU A 121 10.19 20.00 -23.84
C LEU A 121 10.29 18.56 -24.34
N ALA A 122 11.54 18.13 -24.58
CA ALA A 122 11.83 16.74 -24.95
C ALA A 122 11.26 15.78 -23.91
N HIS A 123 10.72 14.64 -24.36
CA HIS A 123 10.16 13.58 -23.52
C HIS A 123 8.91 13.97 -22.69
N LEU A 124 8.36 15.16 -22.87
CA LEU A 124 7.10 15.52 -22.23
C LEU A 124 5.95 14.67 -22.81
N GLY A 125 5.23 13.97 -21.94
CA GLY A 125 3.95 13.34 -22.25
C GLY A 125 2.80 14.30 -22.00
N ALA A 126 2.02 14.05 -20.94
CA ALA A 126 0.96 14.93 -20.50
C ALA A 126 1.51 16.10 -19.67
N SER A 127 0.88 17.27 -19.80
CA SER A 127 1.13 18.41 -18.91
C SER A 127 -0.18 18.98 -18.38
N VAL A 128 -0.25 19.20 -17.08
CA VAL A 128 -1.42 19.76 -16.40
C VAL A 128 -0.99 20.92 -15.53
N VAL A 129 -1.56 22.10 -15.79
CA VAL A 129 -1.37 23.30 -14.97
C VAL A 129 -2.68 23.59 -14.24
N VAL A 130 -2.64 23.65 -12.92
CA VAL A 130 -3.82 23.93 -12.09
C VAL A 130 -3.63 25.12 -11.18
N GLU A 131 -4.58 26.05 -11.25
CA GLU A 131 -4.65 27.18 -10.32
C GLU A 131 -5.15 26.71 -8.95
N VAL A 132 -4.35 27.04 -7.92
CA VAL A 132 -4.60 26.74 -6.51
C VAL A 132 -4.45 27.98 -5.64
N ASP A 133 -5.09 27.96 -4.49
CA ASP A 133 -4.89 29.02 -3.49
C ASP A 133 -3.49 28.90 -2.86
N ASN A 134 -2.91 30.03 -2.47
CA ASN A 134 -1.69 30.06 -1.66
C ASN A 134 -2.01 29.65 -0.21
N HIS A 135 -2.19 28.35 0.01
CA HIS A 135 -2.53 27.76 1.31
C HIS A 135 -1.85 26.40 1.48
N GLY A 136 -1.20 26.19 2.63
CA GLY A 136 -0.46 24.96 2.90
C GLY A 136 0.80 24.81 2.06
N ARG A 137 1.29 25.92 1.49
CA ARG A 137 2.50 26.03 0.65
C ARG A 137 2.50 25.03 -0.49
N ASP A 138 3.62 24.35 -0.74
CA ASP A 138 3.74 23.28 -1.74
C ASP A 138 3.10 21.96 -1.30
N ILE A 139 2.78 21.80 0.00
CA ILE A 139 2.32 20.55 0.58
C ILE A 139 0.84 20.29 0.32
N LEU A 140 -0.05 21.24 0.64
CA LEU A 140 -1.49 21.05 0.40
C LEU A 140 -1.81 20.85 -1.09
N PRO A 141 -1.27 21.63 -2.03
CA PRO A 141 -1.46 21.37 -3.46
C PRO A 141 -0.95 20.00 -3.91
N THR A 142 0.18 19.53 -3.37
CA THR A 142 0.67 18.16 -3.63
C THR A 142 -0.30 17.11 -3.08
N VAL A 143 -0.81 17.31 -1.85
CA VAL A 143 -1.82 16.44 -1.24
C VAL A 143 -3.11 16.42 -2.07
N ASN A 144 -3.53 17.56 -2.63
CA ASN A 144 -4.70 17.62 -3.51
C ASN A 144 -4.49 16.77 -4.78
N LEU A 145 -3.29 16.83 -5.39
CA LEU A 145 -2.96 15.97 -6.53
C LEU A 145 -3.00 14.48 -6.13
N VAL A 146 -2.40 14.13 -4.98
CA VAL A 146 -2.48 12.77 -4.43
C VAL A 146 -3.92 12.34 -4.19
N ASN A 147 -4.77 13.17 -3.60
CA ASN A 147 -6.17 12.84 -3.33
C ASN A 147 -7.00 12.72 -4.62
N SER A 148 -6.64 13.43 -5.69
CA SER A 148 -7.31 13.36 -6.99
C SER A 148 -7.11 12.04 -7.73
N GLY A 149 -6.10 11.25 -7.36
CA GLY A 149 -5.74 10.03 -8.09
C GLY A 149 -4.85 10.24 -9.31
N ILE A 150 -4.61 11.49 -9.72
CA ILE A 150 -3.82 11.77 -10.93
C ILE A 150 -2.39 11.23 -10.84
N LEU A 151 -1.84 11.10 -9.63
CA LEU A 151 -0.49 10.58 -9.41
C LEU A 151 -0.42 9.05 -9.27
N ASP A 152 -1.54 8.33 -9.25
CA ASP A 152 -1.58 6.88 -9.05
C ASP A 152 -0.79 6.09 -10.13
N PRO A 153 -0.77 6.49 -11.42
CA PRO A 153 -0.07 5.71 -12.45
C PRO A 153 1.46 5.67 -12.34
N TYR A 154 2.11 6.60 -11.62
CA TYR A 154 3.56 6.79 -11.70
C TYR A 154 4.36 5.93 -10.71
N ASP A 155 5.50 5.43 -11.16
CA ASP A 155 6.45 4.66 -10.34
C ASP A 155 7.36 5.59 -9.53
N LEU A 156 7.82 6.68 -10.16
CA LEU A 156 8.67 7.69 -9.55
C LEU A 156 8.06 9.09 -9.69
N ILE A 157 8.33 9.93 -8.71
CA ILE A 157 7.92 11.33 -8.70
C ILE A 157 9.14 12.20 -8.41
N LEU A 158 9.45 13.12 -9.32
CA LEU A 158 10.33 14.26 -9.05
C LEU A 158 9.48 15.42 -8.55
N LYS A 159 9.62 15.76 -7.27
CA LYS A 159 8.92 16.88 -6.66
C LYS A 159 9.84 18.09 -6.56
N MET A 160 9.40 19.22 -7.10
CA MET A 160 10.11 20.50 -7.07
C MET A 160 9.14 21.65 -6.74
N HIS A 161 9.69 22.83 -6.45
CA HIS A 161 8.89 24.05 -6.31
C HIS A 161 9.74 25.29 -6.56
N THR A 162 9.09 26.41 -6.89
CA THR A 162 9.77 27.68 -7.02
C THR A 162 10.00 28.25 -5.62
N LYS A 163 11.24 28.26 -5.14
CA LYS A 163 11.58 28.81 -3.82
C LYS A 163 12.49 30.03 -3.96
N ARG A 164 12.09 31.15 -3.33
CA ARG A 164 13.02 32.19 -2.88
C ARG A 164 13.18 32.07 -1.37
N SER A 165 14.32 32.49 -0.82
CA SER A 165 14.47 32.62 0.62
C SER A 165 14.73 34.09 1.00
N PRO A 166 13.69 34.96 1.00
CA PRO A 166 13.83 36.38 1.35
C PRO A 166 14.42 36.58 2.75
N TRP A 167 14.08 35.69 3.68
CA TRP A 167 14.61 35.73 5.06
C TRP A 167 16.14 35.63 5.13
N ARG A 168 16.79 34.93 4.18
CA ARG A 168 18.26 34.84 4.11
C ARG A 168 18.91 35.98 3.33
N GLU A 169 18.15 36.69 2.50
CA GLU A 169 18.60 37.93 1.87
C GLU A 169 18.73 39.07 2.91
N GLU A 170 17.92 39.03 3.98
CA GLU A 170 17.94 40.01 5.07
C GLU A 170 18.89 39.68 6.24
N HIS A 171 19.49 38.47 6.28
CA HIS A 171 20.38 38.01 7.36
C HIS A 171 21.75 37.58 6.81
N ALA A 172 22.62 38.57 6.54
CA ALA A 172 23.95 38.40 5.92
C ALA A 172 24.96 37.59 6.77
N GLU A 173 24.64 37.35 8.04
CA GLU A 173 25.40 36.53 8.99
C GLU A 173 25.26 35.00 8.80
N LEU A 174 24.35 34.55 7.92
CA LEU A 174 24.25 33.14 7.52
C LEU A 174 25.18 32.88 6.32
N ALA A 175 26.04 31.85 6.42
CA ALA A 175 26.91 31.47 5.30
C ALA A 175 26.07 30.89 4.13
N GLY A 176 26.14 31.55 2.97
CA GLY A 176 25.44 31.18 1.72
C GLY A 176 24.08 31.86 1.55
N SER A 177 23.80 32.37 0.34
CA SER A 177 22.51 33.00 0.03
C SER A 177 21.40 31.95 -0.10
N GLY A 178 20.14 32.40 0.02
CA GLY A 178 18.97 31.57 -0.30
C GLY A 178 19.01 30.94 -1.70
N GLU A 179 19.65 31.65 -2.63
CA GLU A 179 19.86 31.26 -4.01
C GLU A 179 20.87 30.12 -4.13
N THR A 180 21.99 30.14 -3.38
CA THR A 180 22.96 29.02 -3.35
C THR A 180 22.31 27.72 -2.85
N TRP A 181 21.39 27.81 -1.88
CA TRP A 181 20.68 26.64 -1.36
C TRP A 181 19.68 26.07 -2.37
N LYS A 182 18.90 26.92 -3.05
CA LYS A 182 18.01 26.49 -4.15
C LYS A 182 18.83 25.81 -5.25
N GLN A 183 19.96 26.42 -5.61
CA GLN A 183 20.81 25.91 -6.68
C GLN A 183 21.33 24.51 -6.40
N GLN A 184 21.74 24.23 -5.15
CA GLN A 184 22.18 22.89 -4.75
C GLN A 184 21.09 21.83 -4.98
N PHE A 185 19.83 22.13 -4.65
CA PHE A 185 18.72 21.20 -4.92
C PHE A 185 18.55 20.91 -6.41
N LEU A 186 18.61 21.94 -7.24
CA LEU A 186 18.46 21.77 -8.69
C LEU A 186 19.64 21.01 -9.29
N ASP A 187 20.86 21.31 -8.85
CA ASP A 187 22.05 20.64 -9.36
C ASP A 187 22.11 19.17 -8.92
N ASP A 188 21.74 18.85 -7.68
CA ASP A 188 21.73 17.47 -7.16
C ASP A 188 20.60 16.61 -7.75
N LEU A 189 19.43 17.19 -8.02
CA LEU A 189 18.25 16.44 -8.45
C LEU A 189 18.06 16.43 -9.97
N ALA A 190 18.54 17.46 -10.67
CA ALA A 190 18.34 17.63 -12.12
C ALA A 190 19.47 18.46 -12.79
N GLY A 191 20.70 18.40 -12.25
CA GLY A 191 21.80 19.26 -12.67
C GLY A 191 22.34 18.99 -14.08
N SER A 192 22.39 17.72 -14.46
CA SER A 192 22.79 17.26 -15.80
C SER A 192 22.01 15.99 -16.18
N ARG A 193 22.08 15.62 -17.45
CA ARG A 193 21.51 14.36 -17.94
C ARG A 193 22.12 13.15 -17.23
N GLU A 194 23.44 13.15 -17.03
CA GLU A 194 24.16 12.08 -16.34
C GLU A 194 23.72 11.94 -14.88
N THR A 195 23.45 13.05 -14.20
CA THR A 195 22.87 13.04 -12.85
C THR A 195 21.52 12.34 -12.86
N ILE A 196 20.61 12.72 -13.76
CA ILE A 196 19.27 12.11 -13.84
C ILE A 196 19.34 10.63 -14.20
N GLU A 197 20.16 10.25 -15.20
CA GLU A 197 20.40 8.85 -15.57
C GLU A 197 20.94 8.04 -14.38
N GLY A 198 21.88 8.61 -13.61
CA GLY A 198 22.42 7.97 -12.41
C GLY A 198 21.37 7.78 -11.31
N ILE A 199 20.53 8.77 -11.06
CA ILE A 199 19.43 8.70 -10.08
C ILE A 199 18.45 7.59 -10.48
N LEU A 200 18.01 7.60 -11.74
CA LEU A 200 17.09 6.58 -12.25
C LEU A 200 17.73 5.19 -12.20
N ALA A 201 18.98 5.03 -12.60
CA ALA A 201 19.69 3.75 -12.50
C ALA A 201 19.81 3.27 -11.04
N ALA A 202 19.94 4.19 -10.08
CA ALA A 202 19.95 3.83 -8.66
C ALA A 202 18.59 3.37 -8.13
N PHE A 203 17.50 4.05 -8.50
CA PHE A 203 16.14 3.55 -8.23
C PHE A 203 15.90 2.20 -8.92
N ALA A 204 16.58 1.96 -10.04
CA ALA A 204 16.53 0.69 -10.74
C ALA A 204 17.23 -0.46 -10.04
N ALA A 205 18.39 -0.20 -9.47
CA ALA A 205 19.20 -1.21 -8.84
C ALA A 205 18.81 -1.50 -7.39
N ASP A 206 18.21 -0.55 -6.67
CA ASP A 206 17.81 -0.72 -5.27
C ASP A 206 16.30 -0.58 -5.02
N PRO A 207 15.57 -1.70 -4.92
CA PRO A 207 14.17 -1.74 -4.48
C PRO A 207 13.87 -1.03 -3.16
N ALA A 208 14.86 -0.88 -2.26
CA ALA A 208 14.72 -0.22 -0.97
C ALA A 208 15.04 1.30 -1.01
N LEU A 209 15.49 1.84 -2.13
CA LEU A 209 15.66 3.30 -2.30
C LEU A 209 14.27 3.95 -2.44
N GLY A 210 13.87 4.77 -1.46
CA GLY A 210 12.55 5.39 -1.39
C GLY A 210 12.53 6.85 -1.76
N VAL A 211 13.45 7.63 -1.20
CA VAL A 211 13.54 9.09 -1.39
C VAL A 211 15.01 9.47 -1.58
N LEU A 212 15.30 10.28 -2.60
CA LEU A 212 16.58 10.94 -2.79
C LEU A 212 16.35 12.45 -2.70
N THR A 213 17.02 13.10 -1.75
CA THR A 213 17.02 14.57 -1.61
C THR A 213 18.41 15.15 -1.90
N ALA A 214 18.56 16.46 -1.80
CA ALA A 214 19.84 17.14 -2.00
C ALA A 214 20.83 16.85 -0.88
N THR A 215 22.11 17.06 -1.17
CA THR A 215 23.22 16.93 -0.22
C THR A 215 22.94 17.71 1.06
N ASP A 216 23.27 17.13 2.22
CA ASP A 216 23.18 17.81 3.51
C ASP A 216 21.73 18.23 3.90
N SER A 217 20.71 17.59 3.32
CA SER A 217 19.29 17.93 3.49
C SER A 217 18.47 16.89 4.25
N ILE A 218 19.06 15.73 4.58
CA ILE A 218 18.50 14.82 5.57
C ILE A 218 18.78 15.38 6.96
N VAL A 219 17.71 15.62 7.71
CA VAL A 219 17.77 16.23 9.04
C VAL A 219 17.05 15.38 10.07
N GLY A 220 17.49 15.44 11.33
CA GLY A 220 17.02 14.57 12.40
C GLY A 220 16.19 15.25 13.48
N LYS A 221 16.02 14.55 14.61
CA LYS A 221 15.23 14.91 15.81
C LYS A 221 15.36 16.36 16.27
N GLN A 222 16.53 16.97 16.10
CA GLN A 222 16.73 18.36 16.48
C GLN A 222 15.76 19.31 15.77
N PHE A 223 15.23 18.99 14.59
CA PHE A 223 14.32 19.85 13.80
C PHE A 223 12.81 19.58 14.00
N TRP A 224 12.43 18.85 15.05
CA TRP A 224 11.02 18.43 15.24
C TRP A 224 10.14 19.40 16.05
N GLY A 225 10.77 20.32 16.79
CA GLY A 225 10.14 21.51 17.35
C GLY A 225 8.69 21.36 17.83
N GLY A 226 7.83 22.23 17.31
CA GLY A 226 6.39 22.22 17.58
C GLY A 226 5.61 21.19 16.76
N ASP A 227 6.22 20.63 15.70
CA ASP A 227 5.55 19.74 14.76
C ASP A 227 5.32 18.36 15.32
N GLN A 228 6.16 17.90 16.26
CA GLN A 228 6.03 16.55 16.83
C GLN A 228 4.60 16.27 17.30
N ARG A 229 3.96 17.23 17.98
CA ARG A 229 2.57 17.09 18.43
C ARG A 229 1.60 16.92 17.24
N ILE A 230 1.79 17.67 16.16
CA ILE A 230 0.94 17.64 14.97
C ILE A 230 1.14 16.31 14.25
N VAL A 231 2.40 15.86 14.10
CA VAL A 231 2.75 14.56 13.55
C VAL A 231 2.12 13.42 14.36
N GLU A 232 2.16 13.47 15.69
CA GLU A 232 1.47 12.49 16.55
C GLU A 232 -0.03 12.45 16.28
N GLN A 233 -0.68 13.59 16.05
CA GLN A 233 -2.12 13.61 15.70
C GLN A 233 -2.39 13.01 14.31
N LEU A 234 -1.54 13.32 13.33
CA LEU A 234 -1.68 12.83 11.96
C LEU A 234 -1.38 11.33 11.83
N LEU A 235 -0.33 10.83 12.49
CA LEU A 235 0.03 9.41 12.45
C LEU A 235 -1.02 8.49 13.08
N ARG A 236 -1.84 9.00 14.01
CA ARG A 236 -3.02 8.25 14.49
C ARG A 236 -4.02 7.96 13.37
N ARG A 237 -4.07 8.79 12.32
CA ARG A 237 -4.84 8.52 11.09
C ARG A 237 -4.19 7.45 10.20
N LEU A 238 -3.04 6.90 10.55
CA LEU A 238 -2.42 5.71 9.92
C LEU A 238 -2.24 4.56 10.91
N GLU A 239 -2.75 4.73 12.14
CA GLU A 239 -2.51 3.81 13.26
C GLU A 239 -1.02 3.63 13.59
N LEU A 240 -0.20 4.62 13.24
CA LEU A 240 1.23 4.64 13.50
C LEU A 240 1.58 5.45 14.76
N ARG A 241 2.77 5.19 15.28
CA ARG A 241 3.36 5.94 16.39
C ARG A 241 4.70 6.52 15.97
N ILE A 242 5.06 7.62 16.60
CA ILE A 242 6.41 8.14 16.49
C ILE A 242 7.37 7.19 17.21
N ASP A 243 8.43 6.79 16.51
CA ASP A 243 9.64 6.28 17.14
C ASP A 243 10.63 7.44 17.35
N PRO A 244 10.97 7.80 18.60
CA PRO A 244 11.85 8.92 18.91
C PRO A 244 13.28 8.79 18.36
N ASP A 245 13.68 7.60 17.92
CA ASP A 245 14.99 7.32 17.35
C ASP A 245 14.97 7.34 15.81
N GLU A 246 13.77 7.46 15.20
CA GLU A 246 13.56 7.38 13.76
C GLU A 246 12.92 8.66 13.20
N LEU A 247 13.54 9.79 13.52
CA LEU A 247 13.03 11.14 13.27
C LEU A 247 13.73 11.83 12.10
N GLU A 248 14.31 11.07 11.18
CA GLU A 248 15.00 11.61 10.02
C GLU A 248 14.03 11.88 8.86
N PHE A 249 14.19 13.02 8.19
CA PHE A 249 13.38 13.40 7.05
C PHE A 249 14.15 14.30 6.07
N ALA A 250 13.68 14.36 4.83
CA ALA A 250 14.20 15.26 3.81
C ALA A 250 13.63 16.67 4.01
N SER A 251 14.47 17.63 4.40
CA SER A 251 14.06 19.02 4.56
C SER A 251 14.00 19.74 3.21
N GLY A 252 13.07 20.68 3.07
CA GLY A 252 12.97 21.55 1.89
C GLY A 252 11.96 21.08 0.86
N SER A 253 11.39 19.88 1.03
CA SER A 253 10.29 19.34 0.22
C SER A 253 10.56 19.28 -1.30
N MET A 254 11.82 19.02 -1.68
CA MET A 254 12.25 18.73 -3.06
C MET A 254 13.03 17.42 -3.06
N TYR A 255 12.65 16.48 -3.91
CA TYR A 255 13.27 15.16 -3.96
C TYR A 255 12.76 14.34 -5.15
N TRP A 256 13.52 13.31 -5.51
CA TRP A 256 13.01 12.13 -6.20
C TRP A 256 12.44 11.14 -5.19
N CYS A 257 11.32 10.50 -5.49
CA CYS A 257 10.78 9.45 -4.61
C CYS A 257 10.01 8.37 -5.38
N ARG A 258 9.88 7.19 -4.77
CA ARG A 258 8.91 6.18 -5.21
C ARG A 258 7.50 6.73 -5.02
N GLY A 259 6.64 6.55 -6.02
CA GLY A 259 5.28 7.07 -6.03
C GLY A 259 4.50 6.75 -4.76
N LEU A 260 4.65 5.52 -4.23
CA LEU A 260 4.01 5.05 -3.00
C LEU A 260 4.19 6.01 -1.83
N VAL A 261 5.38 6.64 -1.68
CA VAL A 261 5.70 7.54 -0.56
C VAL A 261 4.74 8.73 -0.52
N LEU A 262 4.37 9.28 -1.68
CA LEU A 262 3.41 10.39 -1.77
C LEU A 262 1.98 9.90 -1.96
N GLN A 263 1.74 8.91 -2.82
CA GLN A 263 0.42 8.34 -3.09
C GLN A 263 -0.26 7.86 -1.80
N GLY A 264 0.51 7.25 -0.89
CA GLY A 264 0.01 6.77 0.39
C GLY A 264 -0.45 7.89 1.35
N LEU A 265 -0.08 9.16 1.12
CA LEU A 265 -0.53 10.29 1.95
C LEU A 265 -2.06 10.47 1.89
N ARG A 266 -2.73 9.95 0.85
CA ARG A 266 -4.19 9.87 0.75
C ARG A 266 -4.83 9.31 2.02
N ALA A 267 -4.17 8.34 2.64
CA ALA A 267 -4.65 7.69 3.86
C ALA A 267 -4.81 8.62 5.07
N LEU A 268 -4.16 9.79 5.06
CA LEU A 268 -4.33 10.82 6.09
C LEU A 268 -5.64 11.60 5.94
N ASN A 269 -6.30 11.51 4.77
CA ASN A 269 -7.51 12.25 4.41
C ASN A 269 -7.40 13.75 4.79
N LEU A 270 -6.28 14.35 4.37
CA LEU A 270 -5.99 15.75 4.63
C LEU A 270 -6.86 16.63 3.72
N GLN A 271 -7.45 17.65 4.30
CA GLN A 271 -8.27 18.65 3.62
C GLN A 271 -7.70 20.05 3.85
N ALA A 272 -8.10 21.05 3.07
CA ALA A 272 -7.69 22.44 3.29
C ALA A 272 -7.93 22.89 4.75
N ALA A 273 -9.05 22.47 5.35
CA ALA A 273 -9.37 22.76 6.75
C ALA A 273 -8.41 22.16 7.80
N ASP A 274 -7.56 21.20 7.41
CA ASP A 274 -6.49 20.69 8.27
C ASP A 274 -5.24 21.58 8.25
N PHE A 275 -5.13 22.56 7.35
CA PHE A 275 -3.95 23.42 7.20
C PHE A 275 -4.16 24.80 7.82
N ASP A 276 -3.10 25.30 8.44
CA ASP A 276 -3.06 26.64 9.03
C ASP A 276 -3.22 27.74 7.96
N PRO A 277 -3.88 28.87 8.28
CA PRO A 277 -3.85 30.05 7.42
C PRO A 277 -2.42 30.56 7.24
N GLU A 278 -2.06 31.05 6.05
CA GLU A 278 -0.71 31.58 5.80
C GLU A 278 -0.52 32.95 6.49
N ALA A 279 0.44 33.03 7.42
CA ALA A 279 0.76 34.23 8.20
C ALA A 279 2.29 34.39 8.42
N GLY A 280 3.12 33.82 7.53
CA GLY A 280 4.59 33.92 7.61
C GLY A 280 5.22 33.01 8.67
N GLN A 281 4.53 31.97 9.11
CA GLN A 281 5.03 31.01 10.08
C GLN A 281 6.30 30.31 9.56
N VAL A 282 7.25 29.98 10.44
CA VAL A 282 8.50 29.31 10.05
C VAL A 282 8.59 27.86 10.52
N ASP A 283 7.66 27.41 11.37
CA ASP A 283 7.59 26.05 11.92
C ASP A 283 6.20 25.80 12.55
N GLY A 284 5.88 24.55 12.91
CA GLY A 284 4.72 24.22 13.73
C GLY A 284 3.37 24.30 13.02
N THR A 285 3.34 23.99 11.73
CA THR A 285 2.13 23.97 10.90
C THR A 285 1.87 22.57 10.34
N THR A 286 0.68 22.31 9.83
CA THR A 286 0.37 21.03 9.16
C THR A 286 1.31 20.75 7.98
N ALA A 287 1.68 21.76 7.18
CA ALA A 287 2.63 21.59 6.07
C ALA A 287 4.00 21.03 6.54
N HIS A 288 4.61 21.64 7.56
CA HIS A 288 5.85 21.15 8.17
C HIS A 288 5.70 19.75 8.79
N ALA A 289 4.55 19.45 9.40
CA ALA A 289 4.28 18.13 9.95
C ALA A 289 4.24 17.05 8.86
N VAL A 290 3.60 17.33 7.71
CA VAL A 290 3.56 16.40 6.57
C VAL A 290 4.96 16.21 5.96
N GLU A 291 5.78 17.25 5.85
CA GLU A 291 7.18 17.13 5.42
C GLU A 291 7.96 16.12 6.29
N ARG A 292 7.76 16.13 7.62
CA ARG A 292 8.36 15.16 8.54
C ARG A 292 7.77 13.75 8.39
N ILE A 293 6.46 13.65 8.14
CA ILE A 293 5.76 12.38 7.92
C ILE A 293 6.33 11.64 6.71
N VAL A 294 6.74 12.33 5.64
CA VAL A 294 7.38 11.69 4.47
C VAL A 294 8.57 10.82 4.89
N GLY A 295 9.41 11.28 5.82
CA GLY A 295 10.51 10.47 6.36
C GLY A 295 10.03 9.22 7.13
N ILE A 296 9.02 9.39 7.99
CA ILE A 296 8.43 8.29 8.77
C ILE A 296 7.80 7.24 7.85
N VAL A 297 6.98 7.65 6.88
CA VAL A 297 6.25 6.70 6.03
C VAL A 297 7.19 6.03 5.02
N THR A 298 8.26 6.70 4.59
CA THR A 298 9.32 6.09 3.79
C THR A 298 9.93 4.90 4.54
N LYS A 299 10.30 5.12 5.81
CA LYS A 299 10.85 4.05 6.64
C LYS A 299 9.83 2.98 7.01
N GLU A 300 8.59 3.38 7.25
CA GLU A 300 7.50 2.44 7.54
C GLU A 300 7.22 1.51 6.36
N ALA A 301 7.41 2.01 5.13
CA ALA A 301 7.38 1.23 3.90
C ALA A 301 8.59 0.29 3.73
N GLY A 302 9.58 0.31 4.64
CA GLY A 302 10.82 -0.45 4.48
C GLY A 302 11.76 0.15 3.43
N LEU A 303 11.56 1.42 3.08
CA LEU A 303 12.38 2.18 2.15
C LEU A 303 13.32 3.11 2.91
N ARG A 304 14.32 3.66 2.20
CA ARG A 304 15.33 4.56 2.75
C ARG A 304 15.30 5.92 2.08
N THR A 305 15.60 6.95 2.86
CA THR A 305 15.92 8.29 2.37
C THR A 305 17.44 8.40 2.25
N VAL A 306 17.93 8.88 1.12
CA VAL A 306 19.37 9.02 0.84
C VAL A 306 19.69 10.39 0.23
N GLU A 307 20.99 10.66 0.14
CA GLU A 307 21.59 11.84 -0.51
C GLU A 307 22.50 11.38 -1.68
N PRO A 308 22.97 12.31 -2.54
CA PRO A 308 23.69 11.95 -3.77
C PRO A 308 24.95 11.09 -3.56
N GLU A 309 25.64 11.21 -2.43
CA GLU A 309 26.81 10.38 -2.11
C GLU A 309 26.46 8.88 -2.14
N SER A 310 25.31 8.49 -1.59
CA SER A 310 24.87 7.08 -1.61
C SER A 310 24.56 6.57 -3.01
N ILE A 311 24.15 7.46 -3.93
CA ILE A 311 23.92 7.11 -5.34
C ILE A 311 25.24 6.78 -6.01
N GLN A 312 26.29 7.56 -5.75
CA GLN A 312 27.62 7.31 -6.31
C GLN A 312 28.19 5.98 -5.81
N GLU A 313 28.04 5.67 -4.52
CA GLU A 313 28.44 4.38 -3.94
C GLU A 313 27.70 3.21 -4.61
N LEU A 314 26.39 3.32 -4.79
CA LEU A 314 25.56 2.29 -5.40
C LEU A 314 25.94 2.03 -6.87
N LEU A 315 26.17 3.10 -7.65
CA LEU A 315 26.58 3.00 -9.06
C LEU A 315 28.03 2.56 -9.25
N ALA A 316 28.84 2.60 -8.19
CA ALA A 316 30.20 2.05 -8.18
C ALA A 316 30.23 0.57 -7.77
N ALA A 317 29.15 0.03 -7.19
CA ALA A 317 29.09 -1.36 -6.78
C ALA A 317 29.17 -2.32 -7.98
N PRO A 318 29.93 -3.44 -7.88
CA PRO A 318 30.00 -4.43 -8.96
C PRO A 318 28.62 -5.02 -9.28
N GLY A 319 28.30 -5.14 -10.57
CA GLY A 319 27.04 -5.72 -11.04
C GLY A 319 25.88 -4.73 -11.18
N THR A 320 26.04 -3.47 -10.74
CA THR A 320 25.02 -2.43 -10.95
C THR A 320 24.89 -2.06 -12.43
N ASP A 321 23.69 -2.20 -13.00
CA ASP A 321 23.41 -1.76 -14.36
C ASP A 321 23.23 -0.24 -14.43
N ARG A 322 24.24 0.45 -14.98
CA ARG A 322 24.21 1.90 -15.18
C ARG A 322 23.23 2.35 -16.27
N GLN A 323 22.77 1.44 -17.13
CA GLN A 323 21.72 1.70 -18.12
C GLN A 323 20.33 1.31 -17.60
N GLY A 324 20.23 0.88 -16.33
CA GLY A 324 18.97 0.46 -15.70
C GLY A 324 17.90 1.56 -15.69
N TRP A 325 18.29 2.83 -15.85
CA TRP A 325 17.36 3.95 -16.03
C TRP A 325 16.38 3.77 -17.20
N ARG A 326 16.77 3.00 -18.24
CA ARG A 326 15.90 2.73 -19.41
C ARG A 326 14.61 2.00 -19.05
N ARG A 327 14.58 1.30 -17.90
CA ARG A 327 13.36 0.66 -17.41
C ARG A 327 12.25 1.66 -17.06
N PHE A 328 12.57 2.94 -16.91
CA PHE A 328 11.58 3.99 -16.70
C PHE A 328 11.01 4.56 -18.01
N GLY A 329 11.45 4.06 -19.17
CA GLY A 329 10.79 4.33 -20.44
C GLY A 329 9.35 3.83 -20.43
N ARG A 330 8.44 4.60 -21.04
CA ARG A 330 7.00 4.31 -21.12
C ARG A 330 6.72 2.87 -21.53
N ASP A 331 7.32 2.45 -22.63
CA ASP A 331 7.09 1.15 -23.28
C ASP A 331 8.06 0.05 -22.82
N ALA A 332 8.87 0.29 -21.78
CA ALA A 332 9.76 -0.74 -21.26
C ALA A 332 8.96 -1.95 -20.77
N GLU A 333 9.50 -3.15 -20.84
CA GLU A 333 8.82 -4.32 -20.27
C GLU A 333 8.77 -4.22 -18.73
N ARG A 334 7.68 -4.69 -18.11
CA ARG A 334 7.61 -4.87 -16.65
C ARG A 334 7.76 -6.35 -16.33
N VAL A 335 8.86 -6.70 -15.67
CA VAL A 335 9.10 -8.06 -15.19
C VAL A 335 8.76 -8.10 -13.69
N PRO A 336 7.80 -8.94 -13.25
CA PRO A 336 7.49 -9.09 -11.84
C PRO A 336 8.62 -9.84 -11.11
N ALA A 337 8.98 -9.37 -9.92
CA ALA A 337 9.97 -10.05 -9.08
C ALA A 337 9.45 -11.37 -8.47
N ALA A 338 8.14 -11.54 -8.40
CA ALA A 338 7.44 -12.72 -7.89
C ALA A 338 6.01 -12.79 -8.44
N THR A 339 5.45 -13.99 -8.50
CA THR A 339 4.03 -14.25 -8.80
C THR A 339 3.21 -14.01 -7.53
N VAL A 340 2.44 -12.93 -7.49
CA VAL A 340 1.60 -12.57 -6.34
C VAL A 340 0.14 -12.96 -6.60
N ILE A 341 -0.44 -13.75 -5.69
CA ILE A 341 -1.77 -14.33 -5.84
C ILE A 341 -2.61 -14.05 -4.58
N PRO A 342 -3.60 -13.15 -4.63
CA PRO A 342 -4.53 -12.98 -3.53
C PRO A 342 -5.63 -14.05 -3.53
N PHE A 343 -6.11 -14.37 -2.33
CA PHE A 343 -7.34 -15.16 -2.15
C PHE A 343 -8.57 -14.36 -2.58
N TYR A 344 -9.56 -15.06 -3.12
CA TYR A 344 -10.77 -14.46 -3.69
C TYR A 344 -12.03 -15.10 -3.11
N LEU A 345 -12.79 -14.31 -2.35
CA LEU A 345 -14.03 -14.71 -1.69
C LEU A 345 -15.22 -14.64 -2.67
N PRO A 346 -15.91 -15.76 -2.95
CA PRO A 346 -17.04 -15.76 -3.86
C PRO A 346 -18.37 -15.24 -3.25
N GLN A 347 -18.43 -14.88 -1.96
CA GLN A 347 -19.69 -14.68 -1.22
C GLN A 347 -20.51 -13.42 -1.56
N PHE A 348 -20.02 -12.52 -2.43
CA PHE A 348 -20.75 -11.30 -2.82
C PHE A 348 -21.70 -11.53 -4.00
N HIS A 349 -22.56 -12.53 -3.88
CA HIS A 349 -23.70 -12.79 -4.78
C HIS A 349 -24.82 -13.49 -4.01
N ASP A 350 -26.02 -13.47 -4.56
CA ASP A 350 -27.16 -14.18 -3.98
C ASP A 350 -26.99 -15.70 -4.14
N SER A 351 -27.28 -16.48 -3.09
CA SER A 351 -27.26 -17.94 -3.19
C SER A 351 -28.48 -18.59 -2.51
N PRO A 352 -29.00 -19.71 -3.05
CA PRO A 352 -30.14 -20.41 -2.43
C PRO A 352 -29.88 -20.77 -0.97
N GLN A 353 -28.67 -21.21 -0.64
CA GLN A 353 -28.28 -21.60 0.71
C GLN A 353 -28.28 -20.38 1.65
N ASN A 354 -27.64 -19.27 1.25
CA ASN A 354 -27.62 -18.05 2.06
C ASN A 354 -29.02 -17.47 2.27
N ASN A 355 -29.89 -17.55 1.26
CA ASN A 355 -31.28 -17.12 1.36
C ASN A 355 -32.05 -17.88 2.44
N VAL A 356 -31.78 -19.17 2.61
CA VAL A 356 -32.38 -20.00 3.67
C VAL A 356 -31.76 -19.70 5.03
N TRP A 357 -30.43 -19.53 5.10
CA TRP A 357 -29.71 -19.40 6.37
C TRP A 357 -29.81 -18.02 7.00
N TRP A 358 -29.78 -16.98 6.18
CA TRP A 358 -29.63 -15.56 6.58
C TRP A 358 -30.79 -14.67 6.14
N GLY A 359 -31.66 -15.18 5.26
CA GLY A 359 -32.80 -14.46 4.71
C GLY A 359 -32.58 -14.01 3.27
N LYS A 360 -33.70 -13.82 2.55
CA LYS A 360 -33.68 -13.49 1.12
C LYS A 360 -32.89 -12.22 0.83
N GLY A 361 -31.93 -12.30 -0.09
CA GLY A 361 -31.10 -11.17 -0.55
C GLY A 361 -29.88 -10.89 0.33
N PHE A 362 -29.51 -11.82 1.22
CA PHE A 362 -28.29 -11.70 2.01
C PHE A 362 -27.04 -11.84 1.11
N THR A 363 -26.11 -10.92 1.30
CA THR A 363 -24.71 -11.04 0.85
C THR A 363 -23.81 -10.54 1.99
N GLU A 364 -22.50 -10.77 1.90
CA GLU A 364 -21.56 -10.24 2.91
C GLU A 364 -21.62 -8.71 3.05
N TRP A 365 -22.14 -7.98 2.04
CA TRP A 365 -22.39 -6.55 2.17
C TRP A 365 -23.30 -6.20 3.34
N SER A 366 -24.28 -7.05 3.69
CA SER A 366 -25.16 -6.84 4.84
C SER A 366 -24.38 -6.75 6.16
N ASN A 367 -23.33 -7.56 6.31
CA ASN A 367 -22.45 -7.51 7.48
C ASN A 367 -21.55 -6.27 7.44
N VAL A 368 -20.95 -6.00 6.28
CA VAL A 368 -20.02 -4.86 6.08
C VAL A 368 -20.68 -3.53 6.43
N VAL A 369 -21.90 -3.27 5.93
CA VAL A 369 -22.63 -2.01 6.19
C VAL A 369 -23.14 -1.91 7.62
N GLY A 370 -23.33 -3.04 8.31
CA GLY A 370 -23.81 -3.11 9.69
C GLY A 370 -22.74 -2.83 10.75
N ALA A 371 -21.46 -2.86 10.36
CA ALA A 371 -20.34 -2.65 11.28
C ALA A 371 -20.32 -1.23 11.85
N VAL A 372 -20.03 -1.08 13.14
CA VAL A 372 -19.81 0.23 13.76
C VAL A 372 -18.42 0.35 14.41
N PRO A 373 -17.83 1.56 14.49
CA PRO A 373 -16.56 1.79 15.16
C PRO A 373 -16.54 1.29 16.61
N ALA A 374 -15.48 0.57 16.97
CA ALA A 374 -15.22 0.10 18.33
C ALA A 374 -14.13 0.91 19.09
N TRP A 375 -13.48 1.87 18.42
CA TRP A 375 -12.58 2.86 19.03
C TRP A 375 -12.53 4.12 18.16
N ARG A 376 -11.92 5.19 18.68
CA ARG A 376 -11.82 6.46 17.94
C ARG A 376 -10.92 6.31 16.72
N GLY A 377 -11.46 6.62 15.54
CA GLY A 377 -10.78 6.46 14.26
C GLY A 377 -10.74 5.03 13.73
N HIS A 378 -11.45 4.09 14.36
CA HIS A 378 -11.67 2.75 13.81
C HIS A 378 -12.41 2.88 12.47
N TYR A 379 -11.80 2.38 11.39
CA TYR A 379 -12.39 2.40 10.06
C TYR A 379 -13.43 1.29 9.87
N GLN A 380 -14.58 1.48 10.49
CA GLN A 380 -15.79 0.70 10.26
C GLN A 380 -17.01 1.63 10.14
N PRO A 381 -17.98 1.34 9.28
CA PRO A 381 -17.91 0.32 8.23
C PRO A 381 -16.90 0.73 7.14
N LYS A 382 -16.17 -0.25 6.60
CA LYS A 382 -15.39 -0.03 5.36
C LYS A 382 -16.34 0.12 4.18
N GLN A 383 -16.02 1.02 3.26
CA GLN A 383 -16.87 1.30 2.10
C GLN A 383 -16.05 1.23 0.79
N PRO A 384 -16.58 0.55 -0.25
CA PRO A 384 -15.97 0.53 -1.57
C PRO A 384 -16.08 1.88 -2.27
N THR A 385 -15.20 2.14 -3.24
CA THR A 385 -15.29 3.30 -4.14
C THR A 385 -15.75 2.90 -5.53
N GLU A 386 -14.83 2.68 -6.45
CA GLU A 386 -15.10 2.56 -7.89
C GLU A 386 -15.74 1.23 -8.31
N LEU A 387 -15.55 0.17 -7.52
CA LEU A 387 -16.21 -1.13 -7.74
C LEU A 387 -17.62 -1.20 -7.11
N GLY A 388 -17.92 -0.30 -6.17
CA GLY A 388 -19.22 -0.25 -5.49
C GLY A 388 -19.58 -1.50 -4.68
N TYR A 389 -20.85 -1.57 -4.25
CA TYR A 389 -21.44 -2.75 -3.63
C TYR A 389 -21.89 -3.71 -4.73
N TYR A 390 -20.95 -4.51 -5.24
CA TYR A 390 -21.14 -5.30 -6.45
C TYR A 390 -21.82 -6.67 -6.22
N ASP A 391 -22.22 -7.29 -7.33
CA ASP A 391 -22.62 -8.69 -7.44
C ASP A 391 -21.61 -9.44 -8.34
N LEU A 392 -21.00 -10.50 -7.78
CA LEU A 392 -19.96 -11.29 -8.45
C LEU A 392 -20.46 -12.16 -9.61
N GLU A 393 -21.78 -12.30 -9.79
CA GLU A 393 -22.32 -12.92 -11.00
C GLU A 393 -22.14 -12.04 -12.24
N MET A 394 -21.97 -10.72 -12.07
CA MET A 394 -21.85 -9.78 -13.19
C MET A 394 -20.46 -9.87 -13.84
N ASN A 395 -20.43 -10.16 -15.16
CA ASN A 395 -19.19 -10.20 -15.93
C ASN A 395 -18.42 -8.87 -15.88
N SER A 396 -19.13 -7.73 -15.90
CA SER A 396 -18.52 -6.40 -15.82
C SER A 396 -17.75 -6.16 -14.52
N VAL A 397 -18.23 -6.72 -13.40
CA VAL A 397 -17.55 -6.63 -12.10
C VAL A 397 -16.25 -7.44 -12.14
N ARG A 398 -16.31 -8.70 -12.58
CA ARG A 398 -15.12 -9.56 -12.68
C ARG A 398 -14.10 -9.00 -13.67
N ALA A 399 -14.56 -8.41 -14.78
CA ALA A 399 -13.69 -7.74 -15.75
C ALA A 399 -12.98 -6.52 -15.12
N ALA A 400 -13.72 -5.66 -14.41
CA ALA A 400 -13.14 -4.51 -13.73
C ALA A 400 -12.14 -4.91 -12.62
N GLN A 401 -12.43 -5.98 -11.88
CA GLN A 401 -11.51 -6.53 -10.88
C GLN A 401 -10.24 -7.10 -11.52
N ALA A 402 -10.37 -7.86 -12.62
CA ALA A 402 -9.24 -8.40 -13.37
C ALA A 402 -8.37 -7.28 -13.96
N GLU A 403 -8.97 -6.29 -14.62
CA GLU A 403 -8.26 -5.12 -15.15
C GLU A 403 -7.48 -4.39 -14.03
N LEU A 404 -8.15 -4.13 -12.90
CA LEU A 404 -7.52 -3.47 -11.76
C LEU A 404 -6.38 -4.31 -11.17
N ALA A 405 -6.54 -5.62 -11.06
CA ALA A 405 -5.52 -6.53 -10.55
C ALA A 405 -4.30 -6.60 -11.48
N SER A 406 -4.52 -6.79 -12.78
CA SER A 406 -3.47 -6.81 -13.81
C SER A 406 -2.69 -5.51 -13.85
N ALA A 407 -3.37 -4.36 -13.77
CA ALA A 407 -2.73 -3.03 -13.77
C ALA A 407 -1.78 -2.81 -12.57
N HIS A 408 -1.86 -3.65 -11.53
CA HIS A 408 -1.01 -3.58 -10.34
C HIS A 408 -0.10 -4.81 -10.17
N GLY A 409 0.02 -5.66 -11.20
CA GLY A 409 0.98 -6.76 -11.25
C GLY A 409 0.55 -8.06 -10.59
N LEU A 410 -0.74 -8.19 -10.22
CA LEU A 410 -1.28 -9.45 -9.73
C LEU A 410 -1.38 -10.46 -10.87
N ALA A 411 -0.97 -11.70 -10.59
CA ALA A 411 -0.87 -12.74 -11.61
C ALA A 411 -2.20 -13.47 -11.87
N GLY A 412 -3.13 -13.41 -10.93
CA GLY A 412 -4.39 -14.15 -10.96
C GLY A 412 -5.05 -14.17 -9.59
N PHE A 413 -6.16 -14.90 -9.47
CA PHE A 413 -6.87 -15.08 -8.20
C PHE A 413 -6.92 -16.54 -7.77
N MET A 414 -6.75 -16.79 -6.47
CA MET A 414 -7.03 -18.10 -5.87
C MET A 414 -8.45 -18.09 -5.29
N TYR A 415 -9.39 -18.72 -5.98
CA TYR A 415 -10.77 -18.80 -5.55
C TYR A 415 -10.92 -19.78 -4.38
N TYR A 416 -11.60 -19.35 -3.32
CA TYR A 416 -12.15 -20.31 -2.37
C TYR A 416 -13.19 -21.16 -3.08
N TYR A 417 -13.00 -22.47 -3.05
CA TYR A 417 -13.93 -23.43 -3.62
C TYR A 417 -14.57 -24.24 -2.50
N TYR A 418 -15.88 -24.07 -2.35
CA TYR A 418 -16.68 -24.71 -1.33
C TYR A 418 -17.39 -25.91 -1.94
N TRP A 419 -16.82 -27.09 -1.69
CA TRP A 419 -17.38 -28.36 -2.08
C TRP A 419 -17.51 -29.23 -0.84
N PHE A 420 -18.75 -29.61 -0.53
CA PHE A 420 -19.13 -30.32 0.68
C PHE A 420 -19.86 -31.60 0.32
N SER A 421 -19.15 -32.73 0.37
CA SER A 421 -19.69 -34.06 0.04
C SER A 421 -20.58 -34.08 -1.22
N GLY A 422 -20.04 -33.60 -2.35
CA GLY A 422 -20.74 -33.59 -3.63
C GLY A 422 -21.60 -32.36 -3.92
N GLU A 423 -21.82 -31.47 -2.94
CA GLU A 423 -22.55 -30.21 -3.15
C GLU A 423 -21.60 -29.02 -3.31
N ARG A 424 -21.74 -28.31 -4.44
CA ARG A 424 -21.08 -27.01 -4.68
C ARG A 424 -21.86 -25.88 -4.03
N ILE A 425 -21.17 -24.99 -3.33
CA ILE A 425 -21.76 -23.76 -2.78
C ILE A 425 -20.91 -22.55 -3.19
N LEU A 426 -21.57 -21.41 -3.40
CA LEU A 426 -20.92 -20.16 -3.85
C LEU A 426 -20.10 -20.32 -5.15
N ASN A 427 -20.37 -21.34 -5.94
CA ASN A 427 -19.63 -21.71 -7.16
C ASN A 427 -19.91 -20.80 -8.35
N ARG A 428 -21.00 -20.01 -8.31
CA ARG A 428 -21.45 -19.22 -9.47
C ARG A 428 -20.38 -18.26 -10.01
N PRO A 429 -19.59 -17.53 -9.21
CA PRO A 429 -18.57 -16.62 -9.73
C PRO A 429 -17.49 -17.32 -10.57
N ILE A 430 -16.95 -18.46 -10.12
CA ILE A 430 -15.90 -19.18 -10.85
C ILE A 430 -16.46 -19.88 -12.10
N GLU A 431 -17.70 -20.40 -12.05
CA GLU A 431 -18.38 -20.95 -13.22
C GLU A 431 -18.65 -19.87 -14.28
N LYS A 432 -19.04 -18.67 -13.83
CA LYS A 432 -19.24 -17.51 -14.70
C LYS A 432 -17.93 -16.98 -15.27
N LEU A 433 -16.82 -17.05 -14.53
CA LEU A 433 -15.48 -16.75 -15.03
C LEU A 433 -15.10 -17.73 -16.14
N ARG A 434 -15.19 -19.04 -15.88
CA ARG A 434 -14.88 -20.09 -16.85
C ARG A 434 -15.68 -19.94 -18.14
N ALA A 435 -16.99 -19.69 -18.02
CA ALA A 435 -17.89 -19.51 -19.15
C ALA A 435 -17.70 -18.18 -19.92
N SER A 436 -16.88 -17.25 -19.40
CA SER A 436 -16.61 -15.97 -20.04
C SER A 436 -15.31 -16.00 -20.85
N ASP A 437 -15.17 -15.00 -21.72
CA ASP A 437 -13.97 -14.68 -22.51
C ASP A 437 -12.94 -13.84 -21.75
N LEU A 438 -13.16 -13.59 -20.44
CA LEU A 438 -12.24 -12.84 -19.61
C LEU A 438 -10.90 -13.58 -19.48
N ASP A 439 -9.86 -13.04 -20.10
CA ASP A 439 -8.52 -13.61 -20.07
C ASP A 439 -7.76 -13.17 -18.81
N PHE A 440 -8.09 -13.78 -17.68
CA PHE A 440 -7.42 -13.55 -16.40
C PHE A 440 -7.14 -14.86 -15.68
N PRO A 441 -5.88 -15.17 -15.30
CA PRO A 441 -5.55 -16.44 -14.68
C PRO A 441 -6.20 -16.65 -13.32
N TYR A 442 -6.46 -17.91 -13.00
CA TYR A 442 -7.03 -18.29 -11.70
C TYR A 442 -6.61 -19.70 -11.28
N CYS A 443 -6.72 -19.97 -9.99
CA CYS A 443 -6.59 -21.30 -9.41
C CYS A 443 -7.58 -21.47 -8.24
N ILE A 444 -7.62 -22.67 -7.66
CA ILE A 444 -8.57 -23.04 -6.61
C ILE A 444 -7.84 -23.40 -5.32
N MET A 445 -8.41 -22.94 -4.20
CA MET A 445 -8.20 -23.53 -2.88
C MET A 445 -9.48 -24.23 -2.41
N TRP A 446 -9.38 -25.52 -2.09
CA TRP A 446 -10.48 -26.25 -1.47
C TRP A 446 -10.60 -25.84 0.01
N ALA A 447 -11.64 -25.08 0.32
CA ALA A 447 -11.99 -24.66 1.67
C ALA A 447 -12.77 -25.78 2.37
N ASN A 448 -12.07 -26.87 2.71
CA ASN A 448 -12.68 -28.11 3.18
C ASN A 448 -13.09 -28.12 4.68
N GLU A 449 -13.17 -26.95 5.32
CA GLU A 449 -13.63 -26.85 6.71
C GLU A 449 -15.16 -26.76 6.81
N ASN A 450 -15.74 -27.38 7.85
CA ASN A 450 -17.18 -27.32 8.10
C ASN A 450 -17.68 -25.88 8.21
N TRP A 451 -18.73 -25.55 7.47
CA TRP A 451 -19.37 -24.25 7.56
C TRP A 451 -20.27 -24.20 8.80
N THR A 452 -19.92 -23.38 9.78
CA THR A 452 -20.71 -23.20 11.01
C THR A 452 -21.50 -21.89 11.02
N ARG A 453 -22.66 -21.88 11.68
CA ARG A 453 -23.53 -20.70 11.83
C ARG A 453 -22.91 -19.61 12.71
N ARG A 454 -21.98 -20.00 13.58
CA ARG A 454 -21.10 -19.06 14.28
C ARG A 454 -19.82 -18.92 13.47
N TRP A 455 -19.50 -17.69 13.11
CA TRP A 455 -18.26 -17.29 12.43
C TRP A 455 -17.01 -17.42 13.33
N ASP A 456 -16.99 -18.38 14.27
CA ASP A 456 -15.92 -18.63 15.25
C ASP A 456 -15.27 -20.02 15.11
N GLY A 457 -15.64 -20.79 14.08
CA GLY A 457 -15.08 -22.11 13.78
C GLY A 457 -15.34 -23.17 14.86
N ARG A 458 -16.22 -22.90 15.84
CA ARG A 458 -16.53 -23.85 16.92
C ARG A 458 -17.77 -24.68 16.59
N SER A 459 -17.59 -25.99 16.66
CA SER A 459 -18.38 -27.09 16.09
C SER A 459 -19.82 -27.30 16.59
N GLN A 460 -20.46 -26.35 17.26
CA GLN A 460 -21.77 -26.61 17.88
C GLN A 460 -23.00 -26.26 17.01
N ASP A 461 -22.84 -25.61 15.86
CA ASP A 461 -23.93 -25.32 14.90
C ASP A 461 -23.43 -25.42 13.43
N VAL A 462 -23.14 -26.62 12.94
CA VAL A 462 -22.71 -26.85 11.54
C VAL A 462 -23.90 -26.66 10.58
N LEU A 463 -23.79 -25.74 9.63
CA LEU A 463 -24.76 -25.50 8.55
C LEU A 463 -24.61 -26.53 7.43
N ILE A 464 -23.36 -26.77 7.02
CA ILE A 464 -22.97 -27.86 6.13
C ILE A 464 -21.55 -28.31 6.51
N GLY A 465 -21.28 -29.61 6.47
CA GLY A 465 -19.99 -30.17 6.86
C GLY A 465 -19.53 -31.25 5.89
N GLN A 466 -18.25 -31.59 5.98
CA GLN A 466 -17.66 -32.69 5.23
C GLN A 466 -18.04 -34.03 5.82
N ASP A 467 -18.40 -34.96 4.94
CA ASP A 467 -18.68 -36.36 5.23
C ASP A 467 -17.99 -37.20 4.14
N TYR A 468 -16.72 -37.56 4.41
CA TYR A 468 -15.88 -38.32 3.48
C TYR A 468 -16.29 -39.80 3.38
N ASP A 469 -17.08 -40.30 4.33
CA ASP A 469 -17.64 -41.65 4.28
C ASP A 469 -18.77 -41.76 3.25
N LYS A 470 -19.52 -40.66 3.04
CA LYS A 470 -20.58 -40.60 2.03
C LYS A 470 -20.06 -40.25 0.64
N VAL A 471 -19.16 -39.29 0.55
CA VAL A 471 -18.55 -38.88 -0.73
C VAL A 471 -17.04 -38.83 -0.55
N PRO A 472 -16.30 -39.75 -1.18
CA PRO A 472 -14.85 -39.82 -1.05
C PRO A 472 -14.16 -38.52 -1.47
N ALA A 473 -13.09 -38.16 -0.77
CA ALA A 473 -12.31 -36.96 -1.08
C ALA A 473 -11.66 -37.04 -2.48
N GLU A 474 -11.44 -38.24 -3.00
CA GLU A 474 -10.97 -38.50 -4.36
C GLU A 474 -11.88 -37.87 -5.42
N ASP A 475 -13.19 -37.78 -5.17
CA ASP A 475 -14.17 -37.30 -6.14
C ASP A 475 -14.15 -35.78 -6.31
N PHE A 476 -13.53 -35.04 -5.37
CA PHE A 476 -13.33 -33.60 -5.49
C PHE A 476 -12.62 -33.22 -6.80
N ILE A 477 -11.64 -34.01 -7.24
CA ILE A 477 -10.87 -33.67 -8.45
C ILE A 477 -11.73 -33.69 -9.72
N ASP A 478 -12.72 -34.56 -9.77
CA ASP A 478 -13.62 -34.66 -10.93
C ASP A 478 -14.55 -33.45 -10.97
N ASP A 479 -14.94 -32.94 -9.79
CA ASP A 479 -15.77 -31.75 -9.68
C ASP A 479 -15.06 -30.50 -10.20
N VAL A 480 -13.76 -30.36 -9.91
CA VAL A 480 -12.97 -29.21 -10.38
C VAL A 480 -12.29 -29.44 -11.74
N MET A 481 -12.42 -30.62 -12.35
CA MET A 481 -11.74 -31.00 -13.58
C MET A 481 -11.99 -30.02 -14.73
N GLU A 482 -13.22 -29.52 -14.83
CA GLU A 482 -13.61 -28.58 -15.88
C GLU A 482 -12.87 -27.23 -15.81
N PHE A 483 -12.39 -26.85 -14.63
CA PHE A 483 -11.57 -25.67 -14.41
C PHE A 483 -10.09 -25.96 -14.62
N LEU A 484 -9.61 -27.14 -14.23
CA LEU A 484 -8.21 -27.56 -14.42
C LEU A 484 -7.83 -27.68 -15.91
N LEU A 485 -8.81 -28.00 -16.75
CA LEU A 485 -8.67 -28.05 -18.21
C LEU A 485 -8.73 -26.67 -18.88
N ASP A 486 -9.11 -25.62 -18.15
CA ASP A 486 -9.14 -24.27 -18.69
C ASP A 486 -7.72 -23.78 -18.99
N PRO A 487 -7.43 -23.22 -20.18
CA PRO A 487 -6.09 -22.75 -20.52
C PRO A 487 -5.60 -21.60 -19.64
N ARG A 488 -6.51 -20.88 -18.96
CA ARG A 488 -6.19 -19.80 -18.02
C ARG A 488 -5.81 -20.32 -16.63
N TYR A 489 -5.95 -21.62 -16.37
CA TYR A 489 -5.68 -22.17 -15.04
C TYR A 489 -4.19 -22.07 -14.70
N MET A 490 -3.87 -21.54 -13.51
CA MET A 490 -2.49 -21.26 -13.12
C MET A 490 -1.67 -22.54 -12.92
N ARG A 491 -0.40 -22.48 -13.34
CA ARG A 491 0.53 -23.61 -13.28
C ARG A 491 1.87 -23.19 -12.69
N VAL A 492 2.46 -24.07 -11.87
CA VAL A 492 3.82 -23.94 -11.33
C VAL A 492 4.67 -25.03 -11.97
N ASN A 493 5.74 -24.65 -12.69
CA ASN A 493 6.58 -25.60 -13.43
C ASN A 493 5.76 -26.54 -14.35
N GLY A 494 4.73 -25.99 -15.02
CA GLY A 494 3.82 -26.73 -15.92
C GLY A 494 2.72 -27.55 -15.22
N LYS A 495 2.77 -27.71 -13.89
CA LYS A 495 1.80 -28.46 -13.10
C LYS A 495 0.64 -27.57 -12.63
N ALA A 496 -0.61 -28.03 -12.71
CA ALA A 496 -1.78 -27.25 -12.28
C ALA A 496 -1.78 -27.03 -10.77
N LEU A 497 -1.85 -25.77 -10.33
CA LEU A 497 -1.79 -25.38 -8.93
C LEU A 497 -3.13 -25.62 -8.22
N ILE A 498 -3.12 -26.40 -7.14
CA ILE A 498 -4.31 -26.61 -6.30
C ILE A 498 -3.94 -26.55 -4.82
N ALA A 499 -4.70 -25.78 -4.04
CA ALA A 499 -4.49 -25.65 -2.61
C ALA A 499 -5.58 -26.40 -1.81
N VAL A 500 -5.22 -26.95 -0.65
CA VAL A 500 -6.14 -27.61 0.28
C VAL A 500 -6.00 -26.97 1.67
N TYR A 501 -7.11 -26.55 2.27
CA TYR A 501 -7.06 -25.79 3.53
C TYR A 501 -6.68 -26.66 4.75
N ARG A 502 -7.36 -27.79 4.97
CA ARG A 502 -7.14 -28.70 6.10
C ARG A 502 -7.04 -30.16 5.64
N PRO A 503 -5.94 -30.54 4.95
CA PRO A 503 -5.79 -31.90 4.43
C PRO A 503 -5.71 -32.98 5.52
N ALA A 504 -5.27 -32.65 6.75
CA ALA A 504 -5.12 -33.64 7.82
C ALA A 504 -6.46 -34.19 8.37
N GLN A 505 -7.60 -33.64 7.94
CA GLN A 505 -8.93 -34.17 8.25
C GLN A 505 -9.29 -35.45 7.47
N MET A 506 -8.46 -35.85 6.49
CA MET A 506 -8.68 -37.03 5.65
C MET A 506 -7.73 -38.17 6.07
N GLU A 507 -8.27 -39.35 6.41
CA GLU A 507 -7.47 -40.47 6.98
C GLU A 507 -6.42 -41.08 6.03
N ASN A 508 -6.46 -40.79 4.72
CA ASN A 508 -5.53 -41.31 3.69
C ASN A 508 -5.18 -40.26 2.61
N PHE A 509 -4.88 -39.03 3.02
CA PHE A 509 -4.63 -37.94 2.09
C PHE A 509 -3.56 -38.20 0.99
N PRO A 510 -2.45 -38.92 1.24
CA PRO A 510 -1.49 -39.25 0.18
C PRO A 510 -2.09 -40.08 -0.97
N GLN A 511 -2.98 -41.02 -0.64
CA GLN A 511 -3.68 -41.84 -1.63
C GLN A 511 -4.72 -41.01 -2.39
N VAL A 512 -5.40 -40.09 -1.71
CA VAL A 512 -6.31 -39.13 -2.33
C VAL A 512 -5.58 -38.29 -3.39
N VAL A 513 -4.42 -37.71 -3.03
CA VAL A 513 -3.59 -36.94 -3.96
C VAL A 513 -3.07 -37.78 -5.12
N ALA A 514 -2.68 -39.03 -4.87
CA ALA A 514 -2.26 -39.95 -5.94
C ALA A 514 -3.39 -40.21 -6.94
N ALA A 515 -4.61 -40.46 -6.45
CA ALA A 515 -5.79 -40.62 -7.28
C ALA A 515 -6.12 -39.35 -8.08
N TRP A 516 -6.02 -38.18 -7.45
CA TRP A 516 -6.20 -36.89 -8.14
C TRP A 516 -5.22 -36.71 -9.29
N ARG A 517 -3.93 -36.96 -9.06
CA ARG A 517 -2.91 -36.88 -10.11
C ARG A 517 -3.17 -37.87 -11.25
N GLU A 518 -3.63 -39.08 -10.94
CA GLU A 518 -4.02 -40.07 -11.97
C GLU A 518 -5.19 -39.58 -12.82
N ARG A 519 -6.30 -39.15 -12.18
CA ARG A 519 -7.48 -38.64 -12.88
C ARG A 519 -7.17 -37.40 -13.71
N ALA A 520 -6.34 -36.48 -13.18
CA ALA A 520 -5.89 -35.28 -13.90
C ALA A 520 -5.06 -35.62 -15.15
N ARG A 521 -4.09 -36.54 -15.04
CA ARG A 521 -3.33 -37.03 -16.20
C ARG A 521 -4.24 -37.67 -17.25
N ALA A 522 -5.16 -38.53 -16.82
CA ALA A 522 -6.09 -39.23 -17.71
C ALA A 522 -7.02 -38.27 -18.47
N ALA A 523 -7.44 -37.18 -17.83
CA ALA A 523 -8.30 -36.16 -18.42
C ALA A 523 -7.55 -35.16 -19.33
N GLY A 524 -6.21 -35.17 -19.35
CA GLY A 524 -5.40 -34.26 -20.15
C GLY A 524 -4.94 -32.98 -19.45
N VAL A 525 -5.16 -32.84 -18.13
CA VAL A 525 -4.64 -31.71 -17.34
C VAL A 525 -3.10 -31.78 -17.20
N GLY A 526 -2.55 -32.99 -17.19
CA GLY A 526 -1.14 -33.25 -16.87
C GLY A 526 -0.95 -33.49 -15.37
N GLU A 527 0.14 -32.96 -14.82
CA GLU A 527 0.45 -33.08 -13.38
C GLU A 527 -0.19 -31.98 -12.54
N LEU A 528 -0.36 -32.28 -11.25
CA LEU A 528 -0.84 -31.35 -10.22
C LEU A 528 0.32 -30.90 -9.31
N HIS A 529 0.32 -29.61 -8.96
CA HIS A 529 1.10 -29.05 -7.87
C HIS A 529 0.15 -28.82 -6.69
N VAL A 530 0.13 -29.77 -5.76
CA VAL A 530 -0.81 -29.80 -4.63
C VAL A 530 -0.14 -29.22 -3.41
N ILE A 531 -0.68 -28.12 -2.89
CA ILE A 531 -0.14 -27.44 -1.71
C ILE A 531 -1.18 -27.38 -0.59
N ALA A 532 -0.71 -27.30 0.65
CA ALA A 532 -1.58 -27.16 1.81
C ALA A 532 -1.43 -25.80 2.48
N VAL A 533 -2.49 -25.31 3.10
CA VAL A 533 -2.36 -24.16 3.99
C VAL A 533 -1.60 -24.57 5.24
N SER A 534 -0.54 -23.82 5.53
CA SER A 534 0.27 -23.97 6.73
C SER A 534 -0.53 -23.48 7.93
N VAL A 535 -1.20 -24.41 8.60
CA VAL A 535 -1.85 -24.20 9.89
C VAL A 535 -1.12 -25.00 10.96
N ALA A 536 -1.22 -24.58 12.23
CA ALA A 536 -0.59 -25.32 13.33
C ALA A 536 -1.20 -26.73 13.45
N LYS A 537 -0.46 -27.70 14.00
CA LYS A 537 -0.94 -29.09 14.15
C LYS A 537 -2.24 -29.18 14.94
N GLU A 538 -2.44 -28.27 15.90
CA GLU A 538 -3.65 -28.16 16.72
C GLU A 538 -4.89 -27.72 15.91
N PHE A 539 -4.69 -27.25 14.68
CA PHE A 539 -5.73 -26.86 13.72
C PHE A 539 -5.70 -27.75 12.45
N ASP A 540 -5.28 -29.00 12.57
CA ASP A 540 -5.20 -29.99 11.48
C ASP A 540 -4.08 -29.67 10.44
N GLY A 541 -2.97 -29.11 10.91
CA GLY A 541 -1.78 -28.85 10.09
C GLY A 541 -0.96 -30.10 9.76
N VAL A 542 -0.40 -30.17 8.55
CA VAL A 542 0.40 -31.31 8.06
C VAL A 542 1.78 -31.47 8.72
N GLY A 543 2.23 -30.47 9.51
CA GLY A 543 3.56 -30.45 10.12
C GLY A 543 4.69 -30.16 9.12
N GLU A 544 5.94 -30.38 9.54
CA GLU A 544 7.14 -30.01 8.75
C GLU A 544 7.43 -30.97 7.58
N ASP A 545 6.88 -32.19 7.57
CA ASP A 545 7.08 -33.18 6.50
C ASP A 545 5.85 -33.27 5.59
N TYR A 546 5.60 -32.20 4.83
CA TYR A 546 4.49 -32.15 3.88
C TYR A 546 4.66 -33.15 2.73
N HIS A 547 5.89 -33.51 2.36
CA HIS A 547 6.15 -34.52 1.33
C HIS A 547 5.65 -35.91 1.72
N ALA A 548 5.79 -36.31 2.99
CA ALA A 548 5.21 -37.56 3.49
C ALA A 548 3.68 -37.60 3.37
N ASN A 549 3.02 -36.44 3.26
CA ASN A 549 1.58 -36.30 3.06
C ASN A 549 1.16 -36.27 1.56
N GLY A 550 2.10 -36.48 0.63
CA GLY A 550 1.84 -36.46 -0.82
C GLY A 550 1.81 -35.06 -1.44
N LEU A 551 2.03 -34.00 -0.65
CA LEU A 551 2.02 -32.60 -1.07
C LEU A 551 3.33 -32.20 -1.76
N ASP A 552 3.23 -31.23 -2.67
CA ASP A 552 4.37 -30.58 -3.32
C ASP A 552 4.90 -29.39 -2.50
N GLY A 553 4.12 -28.84 -1.57
CA GLY A 553 4.51 -27.67 -0.78
C GLY A 553 3.45 -27.20 0.23
N THR A 554 3.73 -26.08 0.88
CA THR A 554 2.77 -25.38 1.76
C THR A 554 2.70 -23.89 1.44
N LEU A 555 1.60 -23.26 1.83
CA LEU A 555 1.44 -21.80 1.75
C LEU A 555 1.09 -21.21 3.10
N GLU A 556 1.63 -20.05 3.43
CA GLU A 556 1.26 -19.31 4.64
C GLU A 556 -0.05 -18.52 4.45
N PHE A 557 -0.91 -18.51 5.47
CA PHE A 557 -2.21 -17.84 5.45
C PHE A 557 -2.38 -16.92 6.66
N ALA A 558 -1.73 -15.76 6.60
CA ALA A 558 -1.76 -14.77 7.69
C ALA A 558 -3.21 -14.35 8.03
N PRO A 559 -3.56 -14.21 9.33
CA PRO A 559 -2.69 -14.28 10.51
C PRO A 559 -2.56 -15.68 11.17
N HIS A 560 -3.16 -16.73 10.60
CA HIS A 560 -3.36 -18.02 11.28
C HIS A 560 -2.04 -18.73 11.68
N ASN A 561 -1.00 -18.61 10.86
CA ASN A 561 0.30 -19.23 11.07
C ASN A 561 1.32 -18.32 11.80
N LEU A 562 0.87 -17.19 12.35
CA LEU A 562 1.73 -16.15 12.93
C LEU A 562 1.38 -15.89 14.39
N PRO A 563 2.29 -15.29 15.18
CA PRO A 563 2.02 -15.05 16.59
C PRO A 563 0.94 -13.99 16.82
N TRP A 564 0.05 -14.32 17.75
CA TRP A 564 -1.07 -13.50 18.20
C TRP A 564 -0.61 -12.59 19.35
N ILE A 565 0.04 -11.48 19.00
CA ILE A 565 0.62 -10.53 19.97
C ILE A 565 -0.36 -9.39 20.22
N ALA A 566 -0.67 -9.13 21.50
CA ALA A 566 -1.60 -8.08 21.91
C ALA A 566 -1.19 -6.69 21.38
N GLY A 567 -2.17 -5.97 20.87
CA GLY A 567 -2.07 -4.56 20.47
C GLY A 567 -2.21 -3.61 21.65
N PRO A 568 -2.00 -2.29 21.45
CA PRO A 568 -1.97 -1.32 22.53
C PRO A 568 -3.37 -0.82 22.92
N ALA A 569 -4.22 -1.72 23.41
CA ALA A 569 -5.64 -1.45 23.70
C ALA A 569 -5.88 -0.27 24.66
N LEU A 570 -5.04 -0.12 25.69
CA LEU A 570 -5.15 0.95 26.68
C LEU A 570 -4.90 2.34 26.07
N ASP A 571 -3.92 2.45 25.17
CA ASP A 571 -3.55 3.70 24.53
C ASP A 571 -4.59 4.11 23.47
N VAL A 572 -5.16 3.14 22.77
CA VAL A 572 -6.19 3.36 21.73
C VAL A 572 -7.53 3.73 22.37
N GLY A 573 -7.84 3.17 23.54
CA GLY A 573 -9.09 3.42 24.26
C GLY A 573 -10.28 2.75 23.59
N LEU A 574 -10.33 1.42 23.65
CA LEU A 574 -11.42 0.61 23.10
C LEU A 574 -12.76 0.90 23.81
N ASP A 575 -13.87 0.73 23.10
CA ASP A 575 -15.21 0.78 23.66
C ASP A 575 -15.35 -0.25 24.80
N LYS A 576 -16.04 0.13 25.88
CA LYS A 576 -16.24 -0.71 27.08
C LYS A 576 -16.96 -2.02 26.78
N ARG A 577 -17.66 -2.13 25.66
CA ARG A 577 -18.34 -3.35 25.19
C ARG A 577 -17.38 -4.34 24.53
N TRP A 578 -16.17 -3.93 24.14
CA TRP A 578 -15.21 -4.81 23.48
C TRP A 578 -14.84 -6.02 24.34
N ARG A 579 -14.93 -7.21 23.76
CA ARG A 579 -14.64 -8.53 24.34
C ARG A 579 -13.84 -9.42 23.38
N GLY A 580 -13.42 -8.87 22.24
CA GLY A 580 -12.66 -9.59 21.23
C GLY A 580 -11.14 -9.44 21.39
N ASN A 581 -10.37 -10.05 20.49
CA ASN A 581 -8.91 -9.91 20.52
C ASN A 581 -8.46 -8.65 19.79
N PHE A 582 -7.59 -7.86 20.42
CA PHE A 582 -7.01 -6.65 19.84
C PHE A 582 -5.51 -6.82 19.72
N MET A 583 -5.02 -6.91 18.49
CA MET A 583 -3.72 -7.48 18.13
C MET A 583 -2.84 -6.45 17.42
N SER A 584 -1.53 -6.69 17.41
CA SER A 584 -0.54 -5.81 16.78
C SER A 584 -0.19 -6.27 15.38
N TYR A 585 -0.60 -5.51 14.36
CA TYR A 585 -0.18 -5.73 12.96
C TYR A 585 1.33 -5.71 12.81
N GLN A 586 1.99 -4.76 13.46
CA GLN A 586 3.44 -4.59 13.43
C GLN A 586 4.20 -5.80 13.98
N ALA A 587 3.69 -6.41 15.04
CA ALA A 587 4.34 -7.56 15.65
C ALA A 587 4.19 -8.81 14.76
N THR A 588 3.01 -9.00 14.16
CA THR A 588 2.74 -10.08 13.20
C THR A 588 3.60 -9.94 11.95
N LEU A 589 3.67 -8.75 11.34
CA LEU A 589 4.56 -8.44 10.21
C LEU A 589 6.01 -8.78 10.54
N LYS A 590 6.54 -8.28 11.66
CA LYS A 590 7.94 -8.52 12.06
C LYS A 590 8.22 -10.00 12.28
N ALA A 591 7.25 -10.76 12.80
CA ALA A 591 7.38 -12.20 12.94
C ALA A 591 7.40 -12.92 11.59
N SER A 592 6.48 -12.59 10.68
CA SER A 592 6.45 -13.15 9.33
C SER A 592 7.75 -12.90 8.59
N LEU A 593 8.28 -11.67 8.58
CA LEU A 593 9.56 -11.39 7.92
C LEU A 593 10.76 -12.15 8.51
N ARG A 594 10.77 -12.41 9.82
CA ARG A 594 11.79 -13.25 10.45
C ARG A 594 11.65 -14.73 10.10
N ASN A 595 10.43 -15.20 9.86
CA ASN A 595 10.17 -16.59 9.47
C ASN A 595 10.46 -16.79 7.98
N ALA A 596 10.15 -15.80 7.14
CA ALA A 596 10.28 -15.86 5.68
C ALA A 596 11.71 -16.23 5.21
N VAL A 597 12.74 -15.76 5.92
CA VAL A 597 14.15 -16.08 5.60
C VAL A 597 14.54 -17.54 5.90
N ARG A 598 13.65 -18.31 6.53
CA ARG A 598 13.86 -19.73 6.88
C ARG A 598 13.02 -20.68 6.01
N LEU A 599 12.15 -20.14 5.16
CA LEU A 599 11.29 -20.93 4.30
C LEU A 599 12.13 -21.68 3.26
N THR A 600 11.83 -22.95 3.07
CA THR A 600 12.39 -23.81 2.04
C THR A 600 11.75 -23.51 0.67
N GLU A 601 12.27 -24.13 -0.39
CA GLU A 601 11.90 -23.85 -1.79
C GLU A 601 10.38 -23.97 -2.07
N HIS A 602 9.70 -24.91 -1.41
CA HIS A 602 8.27 -25.18 -1.59
C HIS A 602 7.39 -24.75 -0.41
N GLU A 603 7.91 -23.88 0.45
CA GLU A 603 7.11 -23.17 1.46
C GLU A 603 6.90 -21.73 0.98
N TYR A 604 5.68 -21.43 0.57
CA TYR A 604 5.32 -20.17 -0.04
C TYR A 604 4.85 -19.16 1.03
N PRO A 605 5.50 -18.00 1.15
CA PRO A 605 5.13 -17.01 2.14
C PRO A 605 3.79 -16.33 1.82
N GLY A 606 3.18 -15.76 2.86
CA GLY A 606 1.90 -15.09 2.76
C GLY A 606 1.82 -13.86 3.66
N ALA A 607 1.15 -12.81 3.18
CA ALA A 607 0.84 -11.62 3.96
C ALA A 607 -0.67 -11.39 4.03
N MET A 608 -1.12 -10.64 5.03
CA MET A 608 -2.49 -10.13 5.07
C MET A 608 -2.50 -8.63 4.84
N VAL A 609 -3.52 -8.12 4.16
CA VAL A 609 -3.71 -6.69 3.93
C VAL A 609 -4.03 -6.00 5.26
N THR A 610 -4.92 -6.61 6.03
CA THR A 610 -5.30 -6.30 7.42
C THR A 610 -6.14 -7.49 7.92
N PHE A 611 -6.58 -7.48 9.16
CA PHE A 611 -7.57 -8.42 9.66
C PHE A 611 -8.41 -7.75 10.73
N ASP A 612 -9.69 -7.58 10.47
CA ASP A 612 -10.68 -7.02 11.39
C ASP A 612 -12.08 -7.52 11.01
N ASN A 613 -12.59 -8.49 11.79
CA ASN A 613 -13.90 -9.11 11.57
C ASN A 613 -15.04 -8.45 12.37
N THR A 614 -14.93 -7.15 12.67
CA THR A 614 -15.98 -6.35 13.32
C THR A 614 -17.30 -6.39 12.56
N ALA A 615 -17.28 -6.48 11.22
CA ALA A 615 -18.50 -6.61 10.43
C ALA A 615 -19.31 -7.86 10.76
N ARG A 616 -18.67 -8.99 11.09
CA ARG A 616 -19.36 -10.23 11.46
C ARG A 616 -19.63 -10.32 12.97
N ARG A 617 -18.74 -9.78 13.81
CA ARG A 617 -18.69 -10.10 15.26
C ARG A 617 -18.79 -8.89 16.19
N GLN A 618 -18.76 -7.68 15.64
CA GLN A 618 -18.84 -6.40 16.33
C GLN A 618 -17.96 -6.35 17.58
N TRP A 619 -18.57 -6.50 18.77
CA TRP A 619 -17.88 -6.38 20.06
C TRP A 619 -17.01 -7.59 20.43
N LYS A 620 -17.09 -8.70 19.70
CA LYS A 620 -16.31 -9.93 19.93
C LYS A 620 -15.30 -10.22 18.81
N ALA A 621 -14.97 -9.20 18.02
CA ALA A 621 -14.12 -9.34 16.84
C ALA A 621 -12.64 -9.54 17.18
N ASP A 622 -11.92 -10.14 16.26
CA ASP A 622 -10.46 -10.16 16.25
C ASP A 622 -9.99 -9.08 15.28
N ALA A 623 -9.16 -8.15 15.77
CA ALA A 623 -8.74 -6.97 15.03
C ALA A 623 -7.23 -6.71 15.18
N TRP A 624 -6.54 -6.50 14.07
CA TRP A 624 -5.12 -6.15 14.00
C TRP A 624 -4.94 -4.65 13.76
N TYR A 625 -4.52 -3.95 14.81
CA TYR A 625 -4.26 -2.51 14.81
C TYR A 625 -2.88 -2.19 14.27
N GLY A 626 -2.78 -1.14 13.46
CA GLY A 626 -1.52 -0.66 12.86
C GLY A 626 -1.35 -1.00 11.38
N SER A 627 -2.42 -1.45 10.72
CA SER A 627 -2.36 -1.80 9.29
C SER A 627 -2.55 -0.57 8.40
N ASN A 628 -1.62 -0.34 7.49
CA ASN A 628 -1.67 0.73 6.50
C ASN A 628 -0.85 0.35 5.24
N PRO A 629 -1.01 1.07 4.11
CA PRO A 629 -0.33 0.75 2.86
C PRO A 629 1.20 0.67 2.95
N TYR A 630 1.83 1.48 3.81
CA TYR A 630 3.28 1.48 3.98
C TYR A 630 3.75 0.21 4.72
N SER A 631 3.14 -0.09 5.87
CA SER A 631 3.44 -1.32 6.60
C SER A 631 3.19 -2.55 5.73
N PHE A 632 2.12 -2.55 4.93
CA PHE A 632 1.82 -3.63 4.00
C PHE A 632 2.87 -3.76 2.89
N HIS A 633 3.30 -2.65 2.27
CA HIS A 633 4.41 -2.66 1.32
C HIS A 633 5.66 -3.31 1.93
N ARG A 634 6.06 -2.89 3.14
CA ARG A 634 7.24 -3.46 3.82
C ARG A 634 7.12 -4.96 4.01
N TRP A 635 5.93 -5.45 4.34
CA TRP A 635 5.68 -6.87 4.49
C TRP A 635 5.87 -7.59 3.15
N VAL A 636 5.12 -7.20 2.12
CA VAL A 636 5.14 -7.89 0.82
C VAL A 636 6.51 -7.81 0.15
N ALA A 637 7.15 -6.64 0.13
CA ALA A 637 8.49 -6.48 -0.43
C ALA A 637 9.54 -7.35 0.30
N GLY A 638 9.37 -7.55 1.61
CA GLY A 638 10.20 -8.47 2.38
C GLY A 638 9.97 -9.94 2.00
N LEU A 639 8.73 -10.36 1.74
CA LEU A 639 8.41 -11.72 1.30
C LEU A 639 8.91 -11.99 -0.13
N ILE A 640 8.73 -11.04 -1.04
CA ILE A 640 9.28 -11.11 -2.41
C ILE A 640 10.80 -11.27 -2.37
N ARG A 641 11.49 -10.49 -1.53
CA ARG A 641 12.94 -10.63 -1.34
C ARG A 641 13.33 -12.01 -0.80
N ALA A 642 12.53 -12.59 0.08
CA ALA A 642 12.81 -13.91 0.65
C ALA A 642 12.72 -15.04 -0.40
N VAL A 643 11.90 -14.88 -1.44
CA VAL A 643 11.77 -15.86 -2.53
C VAL A 643 12.62 -15.54 -3.76
N ALA A 644 13.27 -14.37 -3.81
CA ALA A 644 14.00 -13.90 -5.00
C ALA A 644 15.12 -14.85 -5.48
N GLY A 645 15.67 -15.68 -4.58
CA GLY A 645 16.69 -16.67 -4.91
C GLY A 645 16.17 -18.00 -5.45
N ARG A 646 14.84 -18.22 -5.50
CA ARG A 646 14.22 -19.42 -6.05
C ARG A 646 14.15 -19.35 -7.58
N GLU A 647 13.91 -20.49 -8.22
CA GLU A 647 13.50 -20.53 -9.63
C GLU A 647 12.27 -19.65 -9.87
N GLU A 648 12.20 -18.99 -11.02
CA GLU A 648 11.18 -17.96 -11.30
C GLU A 648 9.75 -18.49 -11.09
N ALA A 649 9.49 -19.72 -11.52
CA ALA A 649 8.20 -20.38 -11.37
C ALA A 649 7.83 -20.68 -9.91
N ASP A 650 8.79 -20.71 -8.98
CA ASP A 650 8.60 -21.01 -7.55
C ASP A 650 8.61 -19.72 -6.68
N ARG A 651 8.74 -18.54 -7.30
CA ARG A 651 8.65 -17.23 -6.60
C ARG A 651 7.20 -16.84 -6.35
N LEU A 652 6.44 -17.64 -5.60
CA LEU A 652 5.05 -17.35 -5.27
C LEU A 652 4.93 -16.62 -3.92
N VAL A 653 4.03 -15.65 -3.86
CA VAL A 653 3.62 -14.97 -2.61
C VAL A 653 2.10 -14.87 -2.58
N PHE A 654 1.49 -15.30 -1.47
CA PHE A 654 0.03 -15.27 -1.29
C PHE A 654 -0.42 -14.05 -0.47
N ILE A 655 -1.60 -13.51 -0.78
CA ILE A 655 -2.15 -12.35 -0.07
C ILE A 655 -3.57 -12.63 0.43
N ASN A 656 -3.79 -12.46 1.73
CA ASN A 656 -5.12 -12.44 2.35
C ASN A 656 -5.65 -11.00 2.46
N ALA A 657 -6.55 -10.52 1.61
CA ALA A 657 -7.13 -11.13 0.42
C ALA A 657 -7.46 -10.04 -0.62
N TRP A 658 -7.99 -10.44 -1.78
CA TRP A 658 -8.54 -9.51 -2.76
C TRP A 658 -9.74 -8.76 -2.16
N ASN A 659 -10.76 -9.50 -1.72
CA ASN A 659 -12.09 -8.97 -1.39
C ASN A 659 -12.74 -9.52 -0.09
N GLU A 660 -11.98 -9.91 0.93
CA GLU A 660 -12.56 -10.32 2.24
C GLU A 660 -13.05 -9.09 3.04
N TRP A 661 -14.09 -8.41 2.57
CA TRP A 661 -14.57 -7.15 3.15
C TRP A 661 -15.02 -7.29 4.61
N ALA A 662 -15.66 -8.40 4.96
CA ALA A 662 -16.19 -8.59 6.31
C ALA A 662 -15.10 -8.97 7.34
N GLU A 663 -13.91 -9.35 6.88
CA GLU A 663 -12.68 -9.46 7.69
C GLU A 663 -11.75 -8.27 7.46
N SER A 664 -12.22 -7.26 6.73
CA SER A 664 -11.47 -6.07 6.34
C SER A 664 -10.23 -6.31 5.49
N ALA A 665 -9.88 -7.56 5.18
CA ALA A 665 -8.72 -8.03 4.44
C ALA A 665 -8.91 -7.79 2.92
N VAL A 666 -8.92 -6.53 2.52
CA VAL A 666 -9.34 -6.08 1.19
C VAL A 666 -8.24 -5.28 0.48
N LEU A 667 -7.79 -5.77 -0.67
CA LEU A 667 -6.97 -5.00 -1.62
C LEU A 667 -7.81 -4.02 -2.45
N GLU A 668 -9.09 -4.32 -2.64
CA GLU A 668 -9.98 -3.47 -3.42
C GLU A 668 -10.03 -2.02 -2.91
N PRO A 669 -10.30 -1.05 -3.81
CA PRO A 669 -10.29 0.36 -3.45
C PRO A 669 -11.34 0.73 -2.41
N THR A 670 -10.90 1.43 -1.37
CA THR A 670 -11.77 1.87 -0.25
C THR A 670 -11.87 3.39 -0.17
N THR A 671 -12.89 3.91 0.50
CA THR A 671 -13.06 5.36 0.66
C THR A 671 -11.91 6.05 1.40
N ARG A 672 -11.24 5.35 2.31
CA ARG A 672 -10.10 5.90 3.08
C ARG A 672 -8.78 5.75 2.34
N TYR A 673 -8.53 4.59 1.76
CA TYR A 673 -7.22 4.25 1.20
C TYR A 673 -7.17 4.38 -0.33
N GLY A 674 -8.30 4.57 -1.02
CA GLY A 674 -8.36 4.50 -2.48
C GLY A 674 -7.67 3.22 -2.97
N ARG A 675 -6.84 3.34 -4.01
CA ARG A 675 -6.03 2.25 -4.57
C ARG A 675 -4.69 2.02 -3.83
N THR A 676 -4.40 2.71 -2.72
CA THR A 676 -3.02 2.74 -2.16
C THR A 676 -2.46 1.38 -1.72
N TYR A 677 -3.30 0.41 -1.31
CA TYR A 677 -2.84 -0.96 -1.05
C TYR A 677 -2.41 -1.69 -2.34
N LEU A 678 -3.10 -1.44 -3.47
CA LEU A 678 -2.69 -1.94 -4.78
C LEU A 678 -1.42 -1.24 -5.28
N LEU A 679 -1.28 0.07 -5.04
CA LEU A 679 -0.06 0.81 -5.37
C LEU A 679 1.14 0.31 -4.56
N ALA A 680 0.92 -0.09 -3.30
CA ALA A 680 1.92 -0.76 -2.48
C ALA A 680 2.35 -2.12 -3.10
N LEU A 681 1.40 -2.96 -3.54
CA LEU A 681 1.74 -4.20 -4.24
C LEU A 681 2.51 -3.94 -5.53
N ARG A 682 1.99 -3.05 -6.37
CA ARG A 682 2.58 -2.68 -7.65
C ARG A 682 4.05 -2.28 -7.48
N GLN A 683 4.33 -1.44 -6.49
CA GLN A 683 5.67 -1.01 -6.20
C GLN A 683 6.56 -2.17 -5.73
N ALA A 684 6.06 -3.08 -4.90
CA ALA A 684 6.83 -4.24 -4.45
C ALA A 684 7.12 -5.23 -5.60
N ILE A 685 6.14 -5.48 -6.48
CA ILE A 685 6.19 -6.46 -7.56
C ILE A 685 7.13 -6.03 -8.69
N TRP A 686 7.04 -4.78 -9.14
CA TRP A 686 7.83 -4.25 -10.26
C TRP A 686 9.03 -3.39 -9.81
N SER A 687 9.56 -3.65 -8.60
CA SER A 687 10.49 -2.74 -7.90
C SER A 687 11.85 -2.52 -8.52
#